data_AF-A0A854D2B4-F1
#
_entry.id   AF-A0A854D2B4-F1
#
_cell.length_a   1.000
_cell.length_b   1.000
_cell.length_c   1.000
_cell.angle_alpha   90.00
_cell.angle_beta   90.00
_cell.angle_gamma   90.00
#
_symmetry.space_group_name_H-M   'P 1'
#
loop_
_entity.id
_entity.type
_entity.pdbx_description
1 polymer ?
#
loop_
_entity_poly.entity_id
_entity_poly.type
_entity_poly.pdbx_seq_one_letter_code
_entity_poly.pdbx_strand_id
1 'polypeptide(L)'
;MIGSVCTALRLNKEILEAETGSISCEFRSRSDGNLFALRGADGAGLDLRIAGSSLVYEATVPDKWNKLEAEDARSLDDGRWHSAVVTVSPTGTRLYLDGYQVFCGTTTAFLKDLPGLTQAVVGQGDSPEVVAFTVHPRVLTAREVLALSRRAEPLVEVAANRLSPHDVARFADARHGSFWLRFRVRGRMQQGALLAAGGLGREQLAVTVGPEGIAYTGVTTAGERREVTAAGTWSDGGWHEVVVAVGHGSVDLYVDGFRETHAPGEFFLGDVEGLDEIVVGQDCEGVRLSGEVQRAGLYDYALSDSQIKRLYEVEPIETDALFDRGYCGSASYRIPSLLTLTSGTVLAGADQRVSNANDSPNDINFVVRRSLDAGRSWEPASTVIDCPGIGEDASSVIDSCMVQDPHTGRVHVLIDHFPGGIGQPNCWASTGFDEQGRRLLRDLDDARYVVDPDGAVTTIGGRDTEFRVMDDGTVLRDGNPAGNIELAPGADPAESLLAIPTSYLQIAHSDDDGVTWSKPRDLNPQLKQPWMRFLGTCPGNGIALRNGPHAGRLVVPLYFNNDQNWLAMCATVAYSDDHGETWQLGRSPNEGRQTPEGELDPQTFVDETWSLHEAAVVERRDGVLLLFMRNQHPRGRVAVSESHDAGQTWGAIRFDKELPEIWCQPNAISLPSTEGEDRIVFANASLMLPFRGCGVIRLSLDGGRTWKYSRTLNPGHHVYQCMCVLPDGRIGILWENECQGLYFSRLPLSWFSDVVETVDPRQAEEQASLS
;
A
#
# COMPACT_ATOMS: atom_id res chain seq x y z
N MET A 1 21.93 39.78 15.12
CA MET A 1 20.70 39.39 14.40
C MET A 1 19.96 38.21 15.03
N ILE A 2 20.63 37.28 15.73
CA ILE A 2 19.97 36.13 16.40
C ILE A 2 18.82 36.53 17.35
N GLY A 3 18.96 37.63 18.11
CA GLY A 3 17.98 38.04 19.12
C GLY A 3 16.62 38.54 18.59
N SER A 4 16.53 39.12 17.39
CA SER A 4 15.27 39.70 16.90
C SER A 4 14.31 38.65 16.34
N VAL A 5 14.84 37.65 15.62
CA VAL A 5 14.05 36.53 15.07
C VAL A 5 13.51 35.64 16.19
N CYS A 6 14.39 35.25 17.13
CA CYS A 6 13.99 34.40 18.26
C CYS A 6 12.94 35.08 19.14
N THR A 7 13.06 36.40 19.37
CA THR A 7 12.06 37.15 20.15
C THR A 7 10.71 37.23 19.42
N ALA A 8 10.72 37.46 18.09
CA ALA A 8 9.49 37.54 17.29
C ALA A 8 8.72 36.21 17.25
N LEU A 9 9.44 35.09 17.19
CA LEU A 9 8.88 33.74 17.16
C LEU A 9 8.78 33.07 18.54
N ARG A 10 9.12 33.79 19.62
CA ARG A 10 9.16 33.27 21.00
C ARG A 10 10.01 32.00 21.17
N LEU A 11 11.07 31.86 20.37
CA LEU A 11 12.02 30.75 20.46
C LEU A 11 12.99 31.01 21.61
N ASN A 12 12.99 30.13 22.60
CA ASN A 12 13.96 30.14 23.69
C ASN A 12 15.09 29.14 23.40
N LYS A 13 16.10 29.08 24.28
CA LYS A 13 17.23 28.17 24.13
C LYS A 13 16.81 26.70 24.07
N GLU A 14 15.83 26.30 24.87
CA GLU A 14 15.30 24.93 24.89
C GLU A 14 14.74 24.51 23.53
N ILE A 15 13.96 25.39 22.89
CA ILE A 15 13.38 25.15 21.57
C ILE A 15 14.46 25.08 20.47
N LEU A 16 15.47 25.96 20.52
CA LEU A 16 16.55 25.99 19.53
C LEU A 16 17.48 24.77 19.61
N GLU A 17 17.60 24.16 20.78
CA GLU A 17 18.44 22.98 21.01
C GLU A 17 17.65 21.66 20.87
N ALA A 18 16.36 21.71 20.53
CA ALA A 18 15.53 20.53 20.39
C ALA A 18 15.88 19.74 19.12
N GLU A 19 16.11 18.43 19.28
CA GLU A 19 16.27 17.46 18.17
C GLU A 19 14.92 16.99 17.61
N THR A 20 13.88 17.10 18.43
CA THR A 20 12.54 16.63 18.13
C THR A 20 11.55 17.70 18.56
N GLY A 21 10.39 17.77 17.90
CA GLY A 21 9.38 18.75 18.25
C GLY A 21 8.24 18.77 17.27
N SER A 22 7.48 19.87 17.28
CA SER A 22 6.42 20.09 16.29
C SER A 22 6.34 21.56 15.91
N ILE A 23 5.98 21.84 14.66
CA ILE A 23 5.69 23.18 14.16
C ILE A 23 4.27 23.17 13.63
N SER A 24 3.41 24.00 14.18
CA SER A 24 2.00 24.11 13.78
C SER A 24 1.71 25.49 13.19
N CYS A 25 0.98 25.53 12.09
CA CYS A 25 0.50 26.76 11.47
C CYS A 25 -0.97 26.71 11.08
N GLU A 26 -1.67 27.82 11.24
CA GLU A 26 -2.98 28.07 10.63
C GLU A 26 -2.80 29.03 9.45
N PHE A 27 -3.29 28.66 8.29
CA PHE A 27 -3.05 29.38 7.05
C PHE A 27 -4.23 29.36 6.10
N ARG A 28 -4.21 30.27 5.14
CA ARG A 28 -4.98 30.18 3.89
C ARG A 28 -4.10 30.63 2.74
N SER A 29 -4.33 30.09 1.55
CA SER A 29 -3.56 30.50 0.38
C SER A 29 -4.41 30.57 -0.87
N ARG A 30 -3.99 31.39 -1.83
CA ARG A 30 -4.49 31.41 -3.23
C ARG A 30 -3.37 31.23 -4.24
N SER A 31 -2.18 30.87 -3.76
CA SER A 31 -0.97 30.71 -4.55
C SER A 31 0.03 29.79 -3.87
N ASP A 32 1.01 29.32 -4.63
CA ASP A 32 2.21 28.71 -4.07
C ASP A 32 2.98 29.70 -3.18
N GLY A 33 3.76 29.17 -2.24
CA GLY A 33 4.61 29.96 -1.36
C GLY A 33 4.92 29.29 -0.03
N ASN A 34 5.85 29.87 0.73
CA ASN A 34 6.25 29.34 2.02
C ASN A 34 5.21 29.63 3.10
N LEU A 35 4.74 28.59 3.79
CA LEU A 35 4.06 28.72 5.08
C LEU A 35 5.07 29.13 6.14
N PHE A 36 6.23 28.48 6.15
CA PHE A 36 7.41 28.97 6.85
C PHE A 36 8.71 28.60 6.13
N ALA A 37 9.75 29.40 6.39
CA ALA A 37 11.12 29.13 5.99
C ALA A 37 12.07 29.57 7.11
N LEU A 38 12.81 28.64 7.69
CA LEU A 38 13.80 28.87 8.74
C LEU A 38 15.20 28.66 8.18
N ARG A 39 16.16 29.52 8.53
CA ARG A 39 17.56 29.43 8.02
C ARG A 39 18.60 29.59 9.13
N GLY A 40 19.52 28.64 9.18
CA GLY A 40 20.74 28.66 10.00
C GLY A 40 21.79 29.64 9.48
N ALA A 41 22.88 29.81 10.22
CA ALA A 41 24.00 30.68 9.83
C ALA A 41 24.91 30.04 8.77
N ASP A 42 24.87 28.72 8.65
CA ASP A 42 25.68 27.87 7.77
C ASP A 42 24.97 27.50 6.46
N GLY A 43 23.78 28.06 6.22
CA GLY A 43 22.96 27.74 5.05
C GLY A 43 21.98 26.58 5.28
N ALA A 44 21.98 25.95 6.46
CA ALA A 44 20.98 24.94 6.78
C ALA A 44 19.57 25.56 6.81
N GLY A 45 18.55 24.79 6.44
CA GLY A 45 17.18 25.30 6.32
C GLY A 45 16.10 24.27 6.65
N LEU A 46 14.95 24.75 7.12
CA LEU A 46 13.70 24.01 7.20
C LEU A 46 12.60 24.82 6.51
N ASP A 47 11.93 24.24 5.53
CA ASP A 47 10.87 24.87 4.76
C ASP A 47 9.60 24.03 4.79
N LEU A 48 8.45 24.68 5.00
CA LEU A 48 7.15 24.12 4.67
C LEU A 48 6.45 25.07 3.70
N ARG A 49 6.03 24.56 2.55
CA ARG A 49 5.50 25.38 1.48
C ARG A 49 4.37 24.70 0.73
N ILE A 50 3.55 25.52 0.08
CA ILE A 50 2.61 25.08 -0.95
C ILE A 50 3.35 25.19 -2.28
N ALA A 51 3.39 24.09 -3.03
CA ALA A 51 3.94 24.03 -4.38
C ALA A 51 3.04 23.15 -5.25
N GLY A 52 2.50 23.70 -6.34
CA GLY A 52 1.54 22.99 -7.19
C GLY A 52 0.32 22.51 -6.40
N SER A 53 -0.21 23.36 -5.52
CA SER A 53 -1.35 23.06 -4.63
C SER A 53 -1.11 21.92 -3.61
N SER A 54 0.13 21.43 -3.46
CA SER A 54 0.52 20.34 -2.55
C SER A 54 1.44 20.83 -1.44
N LEU A 55 1.44 20.13 -0.31
CA LEU A 55 2.30 20.46 0.84
C LEU A 55 3.68 19.82 0.68
N VAL A 56 4.73 20.65 0.71
CA VAL A 56 6.13 20.20 0.61
C VAL A 56 6.90 20.65 1.85
N TYR A 57 7.47 19.68 2.57
CA TYR A 57 8.44 19.92 3.63
C TYR A 57 9.84 19.62 3.10
N GLU A 58 10.77 20.56 3.25
CA GLU A 58 12.14 20.39 2.80
C GLU A 58 13.12 20.79 3.90
N ALA A 59 13.87 19.78 4.30
CA ALA A 59 15.19 19.88 4.87
C ALA A 59 16.20 20.57 3.96
N THR A 60 17.11 21.39 4.44
CA THR A 60 18.38 21.58 3.76
C THR A 60 19.46 21.43 4.81
N VAL A 61 19.90 20.20 5.04
CA VAL A 61 20.91 19.86 6.04
C VAL A 61 21.93 18.95 5.36
N PRO A 62 23.25 19.22 5.49
CA PRO A 62 24.29 18.39 4.90
C PRO A 62 24.11 16.90 5.24
N ASP A 63 24.40 16.04 4.26
CA ASP A 63 24.40 14.57 4.40
C ASP A 63 23.06 13.93 4.80
N LYS A 64 21.94 14.66 4.71
CA LYS A 64 20.59 14.15 4.99
C LYS A 64 19.69 14.27 3.75
N TRP A 65 19.12 13.16 3.28
CA TRP A 65 17.91 13.23 2.47
C TRP A 65 16.76 13.78 3.32
N ASN A 66 15.96 14.68 2.74
CA ASN A 66 15.18 15.57 3.58
C ASN A 66 13.99 16.27 2.90
N LYS A 67 13.55 15.84 1.71
CA LYS A 67 12.38 16.40 1.03
C LYS A 67 11.19 15.45 1.10
N LEU A 68 10.07 15.93 1.61
CA LEU A 68 8.80 15.22 1.72
C LEU A 68 7.74 15.96 0.90
N GLU A 69 7.07 15.25 -0.01
CA GLU A 69 6.10 15.81 -0.94
C GLU A 69 4.76 15.09 -0.78
N ALA A 70 3.80 15.74 -0.11
CA ALA A 70 2.45 15.20 0.11
C ALA A 70 1.56 15.45 -1.12
N GLU A 71 1.88 14.80 -2.25
CA GLU A 71 1.24 15.02 -3.56
C GLU A 71 -0.24 14.59 -3.64
N ASP A 72 -0.66 13.73 -2.72
CA ASP A 72 -2.06 13.32 -2.56
C ASP A 72 -2.89 14.37 -1.82
N ALA A 73 -2.26 15.29 -1.08
CA ALA A 73 -2.94 16.39 -0.41
C ALA A 73 -3.04 17.60 -1.34
N ARG A 74 -4.23 17.82 -1.90
CA ARG A 74 -4.50 18.88 -2.89
C ARG A 74 -5.36 20.01 -2.31
N SER A 75 -5.53 21.07 -3.10
CA SER A 75 -6.47 22.18 -2.85
C SER A 75 -6.09 23.11 -1.71
N LEU A 76 -4.79 23.27 -1.45
CA LEU A 76 -4.29 24.18 -0.41
C LEU A 76 -4.31 25.66 -0.80
N ASP A 77 -4.59 25.94 -2.07
CA ASP A 77 -4.69 27.26 -2.70
C ASP A 77 -6.14 27.68 -2.98
N ASP A 78 -7.11 27.09 -2.28
CA ASP A 78 -8.55 27.35 -2.42
C ASP A 78 -9.04 28.64 -1.70
N GLY A 79 -8.14 29.34 -1.00
CA GLY A 79 -8.41 30.53 -0.21
C GLY A 79 -9.12 30.27 1.13
N ARG A 80 -9.30 29.00 1.53
CA ARG A 80 -9.93 28.58 2.79
C ARG A 80 -8.90 28.42 3.89
N TRP A 81 -9.41 28.39 5.12
CA TRP A 81 -8.58 28.16 6.29
C TRP A 81 -8.23 26.68 6.41
N HIS A 82 -6.94 26.42 6.53
CA HIS A 82 -6.36 25.12 6.81
C HIS A 82 -5.48 25.19 8.06
N SER A 83 -5.20 24.02 8.60
CA SER A 83 -4.16 23.82 9.62
C SER A 83 -3.13 22.84 9.10
N ALA A 84 -1.84 23.15 9.25
CA ALA A 84 -0.76 22.21 8.98
C ALA A 84 0.12 22.04 10.21
N VAL A 85 0.56 20.80 10.45
CA VAL A 85 1.51 20.49 11.52
C VAL A 85 2.61 19.59 10.96
N VAL A 86 3.85 19.95 11.25
CA VAL A 86 5.02 19.09 11.06
C VAL A 86 5.42 18.56 12.43
N THR A 87 5.50 17.25 12.59
CA THR A 87 6.05 16.63 13.81
C THR A 87 7.34 15.92 13.45
N VAL A 88 8.42 16.17 14.21
CA VAL A 88 9.71 15.51 14.02
C VAL A 88 10.05 14.73 15.27
N SER A 89 10.24 13.42 15.11
CA SER A 89 10.54 12.47 16.17
C SER A 89 11.78 11.64 15.80
N PRO A 90 12.34 10.82 16.72
CA PRO A 90 13.46 9.95 16.37
C PRO A 90 13.12 8.92 15.28
N THR A 91 11.84 8.62 15.06
CA THR A 91 11.37 7.65 14.05
C THR A 91 11.07 8.29 12.69
N GLY A 92 11.18 9.63 12.58
CA GLY A 92 10.94 10.36 11.32
C GLY A 92 10.07 11.60 11.49
N THR A 93 9.74 12.20 10.35
CA THR A 93 8.90 13.40 10.22
C THR A 93 7.53 13.05 9.67
N ARG A 94 6.48 13.61 10.25
CA ARG A 94 5.10 13.45 9.77
C ARG A 94 4.49 14.82 9.45
N LEU A 95 3.75 14.86 8.34
CA LEU A 95 3.01 16.02 7.87
C LEU A 95 1.53 15.78 8.10
N TYR A 96 0.88 16.73 8.77
CA TYR A 96 -0.54 16.73 9.03
C TYR A 96 -1.19 17.92 8.36
N LEU A 97 -2.39 17.70 7.84
CA LEU A 97 -3.27 18.71 7.29
C LEU A 97 -4.67 18.53 7.88
N ASP A 98 -5.28 19.63 8.33
CA ASP A 98 -6.65 19.66 8.85
C ASP A 98 -6.94 18.63 9.97
N GLY A 99 -5.89 18.27 10.70
CA GLY A 99 -5.92 17.38 11.87
C GLY A 99 -5.52 15.93 11.59
N TYR A 100 -5.31 15.55 10.33
CA TYR A 100 -4.96 14.18 9.93
C TYR A 100 -3.62 14.13 9.24
N GLN A 101 -2.92 13.02 9.42
CA GLN A 101 -1.65 12.77 8.75
C GLN A 101 -1.91 12.60 7.24
N VAL A 102 -1.18 13.35 6.42
CA VAL A 102 -1.25 13.27 4.95
C VAL A 102 0.00 12.66 4.34
N PHE A 103 1.14 12.75 5.03
CA PHE A 103 2.39 12.16 4.56
C PHE A 103 3.43 12.02 5.69
N CYS A 104 4.52 11.28 5.45
CA CYS A 104 5.64 11.17 6.38
C CYS A 104 6.91 10.71 5.65
N GLY A 105 8.06 10.76 6.35
CA GLY A 105 9.34 10.24 5.85
C GLY A 105 10.34 10.00 6.97
N THR A 106 11.44 9.32 6.67
CA THR A 106 12.45 8.93 7.67
C THR A 106 13.36 10.09 8.11
N THR A 107 13.27 11.25 7.46
CA THR A 107 14.07 12.43 7.81
C THR A 107 13.72 12.94 9.22
N THR A 108 14.74 13.40 9.95
CA THR A 108 14.62 13.81 11.37
C THR A 108 15.17 15.22 11.64
N ALA A 109 15.40 16.02 10.59
CA ALA A 109 15.93 17.37 10.75
C ALA A 109 14.95 18.29 11.50
N PHE A 110 15.44 18.93 12.58
CA PHE A 110 14.68 19.91 13.37
C PHE A 110 15.53 21.13 13.74
N LEU A 111 15.14 21.89 14.77
CA LEU A 111 15.77 23.19 15.07
C LEU A 111 17.22 23.11 15.51
N LYS A 112 17.64 22.03 16.18
CA LYS A 112 19.06 21.82 16.53
C LYS A 112 19.96 21.72 15.29
N ASP A 113 19.41 21.28 14.16
CA ASP A 113 20.12 21.21 12.87
C ASP A 113 20.22 22.58 12.17
N LEU A 114 19.72 23.67 12.78
CA LEU A 114 19.81 25.04 12.27
C LEU A 114 20.72 25.89 13.17
N PRO A 115 22.03 25.63 13.24
CA PRO A 115 22.91 26.34 14.16
C PRO A 115 22.91 27.84 13.86
N GLY A 116 22.68 28.63 14.90
CA GLY A 116 22.70 30.09 14.81
C GLY A 116 21.60 30.68 13.94
N LEU A 117 20.38 30.11 13.96
CA LEU A 117 19.17 30.60 13.26
C LEU A 117 19.19 32.13 13.03
N THR A 118 19.33 32.52 11.76
CA THR A 118 19.54 33.92 11.35
C THR A 118 18.31 34.55 10.73
N GLN A 119 17.44 33.75 10.10
CA GLN A 119 16.25 34.21 9.39
C GLN A 119 15.08 33.27 9.63
N ALA A 120 13.89 33.86 9.76
CA ALA A 120 12.63 33.15 9.68
C ALA A 120 11.64 33.95 8.84
N VAL A 121 10.96 33.27 7.94
CA VAL A 121 9.82 33.78 7.16
C VAL A 121 8.61 32.95 7.55
N VAL A 122 7.48 33.60 7.83
CA VAL A 122 6.20 32.96 8.16
C VAL A 122 5.13 33.64 7.32
N GLY A 123 4.57 32.90 6.36
CA GLY A 123 3.75 33.44 5.28
C GLY A 123 4.51 34.35 4.30
N GLN A 124 3.85 34.74 3.21
CA GLN A 124 4.40 35.62 2.18
C GLN A 124 3.37 36.69 1.77
N GLY A 125 3.29 37.76 2.56
CA GLY A 125 2.35 38.86 2.29
C GLY A 125 0.90 38.38 2.46
N ASP A 126 0.08 38.55 1.41
CA ASP A 126 -1.34 38.21 1.43
C ASP A 126 -1.61 36.72 1.07
N SER A 127 -0.62 35.97 0.57
CA SER A 127 -0.79 34.57 0.12
C SER A 127 0.56 33.84 -0.04
N PRO A 128 0.84 32.77 0.73
CA PRO A 128 0.05 32.24 1.83
C PRO A 128 -0.01 33.20 3.02
N GLU A 129 -1.21 33.40 3.57
CA GLU A 129 -1.43 34.13 4.81
C GLU A 129 -1.36 33.14 5.98
N VAL A 130 -0.46 33.39 6.94
CA VAL A 130 -0.31 32.58 8.15
C VAL A 130 -0.68 33.42 9.37
N VAL A 131 -1.71 33.01 10.09
CA VAL A 131 -2.27 33.78 11.24
C VAL A 131 -1.91 33.21 12.60
N ALA A 132 -1.50 31.95 12.64
CA ALA A 132 -0.94 31.33 13.83
C ALA A 132 0.29 30.51 13.43
N PHE A 133 1.38 30.64 14.19
CA PHE A 133 2.60 29.87 14.03
C PHE A 133 3.17 29.57 15.42
N THR A 134 3.35 28.29 15.74
CA THR A 134 3.87 27.85 17.04
C THR A 134 4.88 26.74 16.85
N VAL A 135 6.00 26.84 17.57
CA VAL A 135 6.98 25.76 17.71
C VAL A 135 6.83 25.14 19.09
N HIS A 136 6.63 23.83 19.13
CA HIS A 136 6.52 23.02 20.33
C HIS A 136 7.83 22.24 20.52
N PRO A 137 8.50 22.33 21.69
CA PRO A 137 9.73 21.56 21.98
C PRO A 137 9.44 20.07 22.31
N ARG A 138 8.28 19.58 21.89
CA ARG A 138 7.81 18.20 22.07
C ARG A 138 7.07 17.75 20.81
N VAL A 139 7.04 16.44 20.61
CA VAL A 139 6.24 15.83 19.55
C VAL A 139 4.76 15.85 19.98
N LEU A 140 3.90 16.50 19.20
CA LEU A 140 2.46 16.44 19.38
C LEU A 140 1.94 15.06 18.93
N THR A 141 1.02 14.48 19.68
CA THR A 141 0.31 13.26 19.28
C THR A 141 -0.72 13.57 18.18
N ALA A 142 -1.11 12.58 17.36
CA ALA A 142 -2.16 12.80 16.35
C ALA A 142 -3.47 13.36 16.93
N ARG A 143 -3.86 12.97 18.15
CA ARG A 143 -5.05 13.54 18.84
C ARG A 143 -4.87 15.00 19.22
N GLU A 144 -3.67 15.40 19.64
CA GLU A 144 -3.37 16.80 19.92
C GLU A 144 -3.36 17.62 18.63
N VAL A 145 -2.81 17.07 17.54
CA VAL A 145 -2.88 17.70 16.22
C VAL A 145 -4.32 17.88 15.76
N LEU A 146 -5.16 16.85 15.91
CA LEU A 146 -6.60 16.91 15.62
C LEU A 146 -7.30 18.00 16.45
N ALA A 147 -6.92 18.17 17.71
CA ALA A 147 -7.48 19.21 18.59
C ALA A 147 -7.07 20.63 18.18
N LEU A 148 -5.95 20.80 17.46
CA LEU A 148 -5.53 22.08 16.91
C LEU A 148 -6.22 22.41 15.58
N SER A 149 -6.82 21.43 14.90
CA SER A 149 -7.40 21.66 13.58
C SER A 149 -8.78 22.28 13.62
N ARG A 150 -9.04 23.14 12.63
CA ARG A 150 -10.35 23.75 12.42
C ARG A 150 -11.29 22.76 11.76
N ARG A 151 -12.56 22.80 12.14
CA ARG A 151 -13.61 22.06 11.44
C ARG A 151 -14.01 22.86 10.20
N ALA A 152 -14.22 22.19 9.07
CA ALA A 152 -14.74 22.83 7.87
C ALA A 152 -16.11 23.47 8.16
N GLU A 153 -16.30 24.72 7.73
CA GLU A 153 -17.55 25.45 7.91
C GLU A 153 -18.38 25.45 6.62
N PRO A 154 -19.68 25.11 6.69
CA PRO A 154 -20.54 25.16 5.52
C PRO A 154 -20.88 26.60 5.14
N LEU A 155 -21.08 26.84 3.85
CA LEU A 155 -21.60 28.10 3.34
C LEU A 155 -23.06 28.32 3.82
N VAL A 156 -23.83 27.23 3.91
CA VAL A 156 -25.19 27.18 4.44
C VAL A 156 -25.34 25.97 5.36
N GLU A 157 -25.67 26.21 6.63
CA GLU A 157 -26.16 25.18 7.55
C GLU A 157 -27.70 25.17 7.51
N VAL A 158 -28.27 23.98 7.32
CA VAL A 158 -29.71 23.83 7.06
C VAL A 158 -30.49 23.92 8.37
N ALA A 159 -31.33 24.96 8.49
CA ALA A 159 -32.16 25.21 9.68
C ALA A 159 -33.61 24.68 9.58
N ALA A 160 -34.05 24.26 8.38
CA ALA A 160 -35.37 23.71 8.12
C ALA A 160 -35.32 22.71 6.94
N ASN A 161 -36.38 21.93 6.72
CA ASN A 161 -36.43 20.96 5.62
C ASN A 161 -36.40 21.58 4.20
N ARG A 162 -36.36 22.91 4.09
CA ARG A 162 -36.31 23.68 2.85
C ARG A 162 -35.40 24.89 3.06
N LEU A 163 -34.46 25.11 2.14
CA LEU A 163 -33.62 26.29 2.17
C LEU A 163 -34.40 27.55 1.77
N SER A 164 -33.98 28.71 2.29
CA SER A 164 -34.57 29.98 1.88
C SER A 164 -34.20 30.27 0.42
N PRO A 165 -35.02 31.02 -0.35
CA PRO A 165 -34.65 31.42 -1.71
C PRO A 165 -33.31 32.17 -1.78
N HIS A 166 -32.94 32.88 -0.71
CA HIS A 166 -31.64 33.54 -0.59
C HIS A 166 -30.49 32.52 -0.58
N ASP A 167 -30.62 31.45 0.20
CA ASP A 167 -29.59 30.42 0.30
C ASP A 167 -29.50 29.57 -0.97
N VAL A 168 -30.64 29.25 -1.60
CA VAL A 168 -30.67 28.54 -2.89
C VAL A 168 -29.91 29.32 -3.96
N ALA A 169 -30.15 30.63 -4.05
CA ALA A 169 -29.49 31.49 -5.05
C ALA A 169 -27.95 31.52 -4.93
N ARG A 170 -27.39 31.21 -3.75
CA ARG A 170 -25.93 31.16 -3.55
C ARG A 170 -25.26 29.97 -4.26
N PHE A 171 -26.04 28.96 -4.67
CA PHE A 171 -25.54 27.76 -5.35
C PHE A 171 -25.96 27.64 -6.82
N ALA A 172 -26.71 28.61 -7.35
CA ALA A 172 -27.23 28.58 -8.72
C ALA A 172 -26.16 28.41 -9.79
N ASP A 173 -24.93 28.87 -9.53
CA ASP A 173 -23.79 28.76 -10.44
C ASP A 173 -22.70 27.78 -9.93
N ALA A 174 -22.90 27.15 -8.77
CA ALA A 174 -21.89 26.29 -8.15
C ALA A 174 -21.72 24.99 -8.94
N ARG A 175 -20.58 24.85 -9.64
CA ARG A 175 -20.23 23.63 -10.41
C ARG A 175 -19.50 22.58 -9.56
N HIS A 176 -18.90 23.02 -8.46
CA HIS A 176 -18.22 22.19 -7.48
C HIS A 176 -18.72 22.57 -6.08
N GLY A 177 -18.53 21.66 -5.12
CA GLY A 177 -19.01 21.86 -3.77
C GLY A 177 -19.06 20.57 -2.98
N SER A 178 -19.69 20.63 -1.82
CA SER A 178 -19.97 19.42 -1.04
C SER A 178 -21.30 19.50 -0.32
N PHE A 179 -21.91 18.34 -0.11
CA PHE A 179 -23.01 18.15 0.82
C PHE A 179 -22.53 17.31 1.99
N TRP A 180 -22.85 17.71 3.21
CA TRP A 180 -22.70 16.87 4.40
C TRP A 180 -24.08 16.67 5.02
N LEU A 181 -24.49 15.42 5.24
CA LEU A 181 -25.82 15.07 5.74
C LEU A 181 -25.69 14.02 6.84
N ARG A 182 -26.08 14.36 8.08
CA ARG A 182 -26.21 13.40 9.18
C ARG A 182 -27.64 12.88 9.24
N PHE A 183 -27.83 11.59 8.99
CA PHE A 183 -29.14 10.99 8.81
C PHE A 183 -29.30 9.67 9.57
N ARG A 184 -30.55 9.24 9.72
CA ARG A 184 -30.90 7.86 10.07
C ARG A 184 -32.18 7.46 9.36
N VAL A 185 -32.28 6.17 9.05
CA VAL A 185 -33.50 5.55 8.54
C VAL A 185 -34.12 4.73 9.68
N ARG A 186 -35.44 4.64 9.82
CA ARG A 186 -36.04 3.99 11.02
C ARG A 186 -35.94 2.46 11.02
N GLY A 187 -35.54 1.82 9.92
CA GLY A 187 -35.29 0.38 9.89
C GLY A 187 -34.98 -0.16 8.49
N ARG A 188 -34.72 -1.47 8.42
CA ARG A 188 -34.36 -2.16 7.17
C ARG A 188 -35.42 -1.96 6.08
N MET A 189 -34.97 -1.83 4.83
CA MET A 189 -35.79 -1.62 3.63
C MET A 189 -36.50 -0.27 3.52
N GLN A 190 -36.39 0.60 4.53
CA GLN A 190 -36.88 1.96 4.43
C GLN A 190 -35.89 2.83 3.64
N GLN A 191 -36.42 3.85 2.98
CA GLN A 191 -35.67 4.64 2.00
C GLN A 191 -36.23 6.06 1.87
N GLY A 192 -35.53 6.89 1.12
CA GLY A 192 -36.01 8.21 0.70
C GLY A 192 -34.88 9.19 0.42
N ALA A 193 -35.26 10.41 0.02
CA ALA A 193 -34.31 11.49 -0.23
C ALA A 193 -33.77 12.07 1.09
N LEU A 194 -32.44 12.07 1.19
CA LEU A 194 -31.70 12.81 2.20
C LEU A 194 -31.63 14.29 1.83
N LEU A 195 -31.38 14.58 0.55
CA LEU A 195 -31.39 15.91 -0.04
C LEU A 195 -31.95 15.83 -1.45
N ALA A 196 -32.74 16.81 -1.87
CA ALA A 196 -33.16 16.96 -3.26
C ALA A 196 -33.11 18.43 -3.68
N ALA A 197 -32.85 18.65 -4.96
CA ALA A 197 -32.83 19.96 -5.58
C ALA A 197 -33.61 19.95 -6.89
N GLY A 198 -34.36 21.03 -7.09
CA GLY A 198 -35.28 21.19 -8.20
C GLY A 198 -35.24 22.58 -8.81
N GLY A 199 -35.72 22.64 -10.03
CA GLY A 199 -35.85 23.87 -10.80
C GLY A 199 -36.92 23.70 -11.87
N LEU A 200 -37.66 24.77 -12.16
CA LEU A 200 -38.75 24.76 -13.15
C LEU A 200 -39.82 23.69 -12.86
N GLY A 201 -40.10 23.44 -11.58
CA GLY A 201 -41.10 22.48 -11.12
C GLY A 201 -40.73 21.01 -11.32
N ARG A 202 -39.44 20.69 -11.43
CA ARG A 202 -38.94 19.31 -11.59
C ARG A 202 -37.77 19.06 -10.65
N GLU A 203 -37.76 17.93 -9.96
CA GLU A 203 -36.57 17.41 -9.29
C GLU A 203 -35.52 17.03 -10.34
N GLN A 204 -34.28 17.49 -10.14
CA GLN A 204 -33.19 17.27 -11.09
C GLN A 204 -31.92 16.75 -10.41
N LEU A 205 -31.82 16.81 -9.08
CA LEU A 205 -30.67 16.30 -8.34
C LEU A 205 -31.14 15.77 -6.99
N ALA A 206 -30.60 14.64 -6.56
CA ALA A 206 -30.96 14.05 -5.27
C ALA A 206 -29.81 13.23 -4.67
N VAL A 207 -29.73 13.22 -3.34
CA VAL A 207 -29.02 12.23 -2.53
C VAL A 207 -30.08 11.37 -1.86
N THR A 208 -30.07 10.07 -2.13
CA THR A 208 -31.07 9.12 -1.61
C THR A 208 -30.42 7.98 -0.87
N VAL A 209 -31.08 7.45 0.15
CA VAL A 209 -30.67 6.23 0.84
C VAL A 209 -31.71 5.14 0.61
N GLY A 210 -31.25 3.92 0.40
CA GLY A 210 -32.08 2.73 0.19
C GLY A 210 -31.47 1.46 0.78
N PRO A 211 -32.04 0.29 0.48
CA PRO A 211 -31.57 -0.99 1.01
C PRO A 211 -30.19 -1.42 0.49
N GLU A 212 -29.82 -0.98 -0.71
CA GLU A 212 -28.55 -1.33 -1.37
C GLU A 212 -27.45 -0.27 -1.18
N GLY A 213 -27.77 0.87 -0.53
CA GLY A 213 -26.79 1.90 -0.24
C GLY A 213 -27.31 3.32 -0.43
N ILE A 214 -26.40 4.23 -0.82
CA ILE A 214 -26.68 5.64 -1.03
C ILE A 214 -26.41 5.98 -2.50
N ALA A 215 -27.32 6.73 -3.12
CA ALA A 215 -27.19 7.18 -4.49
C ALA A 215 -27.22 8.71 -4.57
N TYR A 216 -26.27 9.29 -5.30
CA TYR A 216 -26.29 10.67 -5.74
C TYR A 216 -26.63 10.71 -7.24
N THR A 217 -27.78 11.30 -7.55
CA THR A 217 -28.33 11.36 -8.90
C THR A 217 -28.47 12.79 -9.37
N GLY A 218 -28.26 13.03 -10.66
CA GLY A 218 -28.46 14.32 -11.31
C GLY A 218 -28.99 14.15 -12.73
N VAL A 219 -29.71 15.15 -13.22
CA VAL A 219 -30.13 15.26 -14.62
C VAL A 219 -29.32 16.39 -15.24
N THR A 220 -28.56 16.09 -16.29
CA THR A 220 -27.78 17.11 -17.00
C THR A 220 -28.70 18.06 -17.75
N THR A 221 -28.17 19.20 -18.19
CA THR A 221 -28.87 20.13 -19.09
C THR A 221 -29.30 19.49 -20.42
N ALA A 222 -28.66 18.38 -20.83
CA ALA A 222 -29.06 17.58 -21.99
C ALA A 222 -30.18 16.57 -21.70
N GLY A 223 -30.67 16.49 -20.46
CA GLY A 223 -31.70 15.54 -20.02
C GLY A 223 -31.17 14.13 -19.69
N GLU A 224 -29.85 13.95 -19.62
CA GLU A 224 -29.24 12.66 -19.28
C GLU A 224 -29.19 12.48 -17.76
N ARG A 225 -29.63 11.31 -17.27
CA ARG A 225 -29.49 10.95 -15.86
C ARG A 225 -28.09 10.43 -15.57
N ARG A 226 -27.40 11.06 -14.62
CA ARG A 226 -26.14 10.57 -14.02
C ARG A 226 -26.42 10.08 -12.61
N GLU A 227 -25.66 9.07 -12.20
CA GLU A 227 -25.81 8.42 -10.90
C GLU A 227 -24.46 7.92 -10.41
N VAL A 228 -24.17 8.17 -9.13
CA VAL A 228 -23.01 7.66 -8.40
C VAL A 228 -23.53 6.99 -7.15
N THR A 229 -23.12 5.75 -6.87
CA THR A 229 -23.65 4.96 -5.76
C THR A 229 -22.54 4.46 -4.86
N ALA A 230 -22.74 4.62 -3.55
CA ALA A 230 -22.01 3.89 -2.52
C ALA A 230 -22.85 2.67 -2.16
N ALA A 231 -22.31 1.47 -2.35
CA ALA A 231 -22.99 0.22 -2.00
C ALA A 231 -22.78 -0.12 -0.53
N GLY A 232 -23.85 -0.46 0.19
CA GLY A 232 -23.77 -0.77 1.62
C GLY A 232 -25.12 -0.78 2.33
N THR A 233 -25.12 -1.02 3.63
CA THR A 233 -26.36 -1.17 4.42
C THR A 233 -26.46 -0.13 5.53
N TRP A 234 -26.75 1.12 5.15
CA TRP A 234 -26.94 2.25 6.09
C TRP A 234 -28.41 2.52 6.46
N SER A 235 -29.29 1.56 6.17
CA SER A 235 -30.70 1.54 6.60
C SER A 235 -30.90 0.64 7.83
N ASP A 236 -29.96 0.68 8.78
CA ASP A 236 -29.89 -0.24 9.92
C ASP A 236 -30.54 0.30 11.22
N GLY A 237 -31.00 1.56 11.22
CA GLY A 237 -31.57 2.23 12.39
C GLY A 237 -30.59 3.16 13.13
N GLY A 238 -29.30 3.06 12.82
CA GLY A 238 -28.21 3.86 13.37
C GLY A 238 -28.12 5.26 12.76
N TRP A 239 -27.29 6.10 13.39
CA TRP A 239 -26.87 7.37 12.80
C TRP A 239 -25.72 7.13 11.85
N HIS A 240 -25.84 7.67 10.65
CA HIS A 240 -24.78 7.73 9.67
C HIS A 240 -24.60 9.18 9.22
N GLU A 241 -23.46 9.47 8.63
CA GLU A 241 -23.33 10.71 7.87
C GLU A 241 -22.78 10.40 6.49
N VAL A 242 -23.29 11.11 5.49
CA VAL A 242 -22.79 11.04 4.11
C VAL A 242 -22.23 12.39 3.70
N VAL A 243 -21.09 12.36 3.00
CA VAL A 243 -20.57 13.49 2.26
C VAL A 243 -20.57 13.18 0.77
N VAL A 244 -21.14 14.07 -0.03
CA VAL A 244 -20.94 14.12 -1.49
C VAL A 244 -19.93 15.23 -1.74
N ALA A 245 -18.75 14.92 -2.26
CA ALA A 245 -17.75 15.90 -2.64
C ALA A 245 -17.63 15.95 -4.16
N VAL A 246 -17.87 17.12 -4.76
CA VAL A 246 -17.82 17.32 -6.21
C VAL A 246 -16.73 18.33 -6.54
N GLY A 247 -15.72 17.87 -7.27
CA GLY A 247 -14.55 18.65 -7.66
C GLY A 247 -13.45 17.75 -8.24
N HIS A 248 -12.38 18.37 -8.73
CA HIS A 248 -11.21 17.68 -9.31
C HIS A 248 -11.54 16.70 -10.45
N GLY A 249 -12.60 16.99 -11.22
CA GLY A 249 -13.10 16.15 -12.30
C GLY A 249 -13.90 14.95 -11.84
N SER A 250 -14.36 14.91 -10.58
CA SER A 250 -15.01 13.74 -9.99
C SER A 250 -16.14 14.07 -9.02
N VAL A 251 -16.95 13.04 -8.75
CA VAL A 251 -17.87 12.95 -7.61
C VAL A 251 -17.37 11.84 -6.70
N ASP A 252 -17.10 12.18 -5.45
CA ASP A 252 -16.76 11.23 -4.39
C ASP A 252 -17.91 11.11 -3.39
N LEU A 253 -18.23 9.87 -3.01
CA LEU A 253 -19.14 9.58 -1.91
C LEU A 253 -18.35 9.06 -0.72
N TYR A 254 -18.53 9.73 0.42
CA TYR A 254 -17.99 9.30 1.70
C TYR A 254 -19.14 8.93 2.63
N VAL A 255 -18.99 7.84 3.36
CA VAL A 255 -19.93 7.45 4.41
C VAL A 255 -19.15 7.16 5.68
N ASP A 256 -19.62 7.71 6.80
CA ASP A 256 -18.98 7.54 8.11
C ASP A 256 -17.48 7.89 8.14
N GLY A 257 -17.08 8.88 7.34
CA GLY A 257 -15.73 9.43 7.28
C GLY A 257 -14.79 8.73 6.28
N PHE A 258 -15.26 7.72 5.55
CA PHE A 258 -14.46 6.95 4.59
C PHE A 258 -14.99 7.07 3.18
N ARG A 259 -14.10 7.17 2.19
CA ARG A 259 -14.50 7.17 0.79
C ARG A 259 -15.01 5.79 0.39
N GLU A 260 -16.26 5.72 -0.05
CA GLU A 260 -16.90 4.49 -0.53
C GLU A 260 -16.89 4.43 -2.06
N THR A 261 -16.87 5.58 -2.74
CA THR A 261 -16.92 5.63 -4.21
C THR A 261 -16.22 6.87 -4.74
N HIS A 262 -15.51 6.71 -5.86
CA HIS A 262 -14.95 7.77 -6.69
C HIS A 262 -15.45 7.57 -8.12
N ALA A 263 -16.12 8.57 -8.68
CA ALA A 263 -16.69 8.51 -10.03
C ALA A 263 -16.24 9.71 -10.87
N PRO A 264 -15.60 9.49 -12.03
CA PRO A 264 -15.24 10.56 -12.94
C PRO A 264 -16.45 11.32 -13.51
N GLY A 265 -16.24 12.62 -13.72
CA GLY A 265 -17.19 13.57 -14.29
C GLY A 265 -18.06 14.22 -13.23
N GLU A 266 -17.93 15.54 -13.09
CA GLU A 266 -18.68 16.36 -12.13
C GLU A 266 -20.13 16.59 -12.57
N PHE A 267 -21.00 16.79 -11.58
CA PHE A 267 -22.31 17.43 -11.71
C PHE A 267 -22.76 17.89 -10.31
N PHE A 268 -23.23 19.13 -10.19
CA PHE A 268 -23.61 19.73 -8.91
C PHE A 268 -24.83 20.64 -9.05
N LEU A 269 -25.09 21.49 -8.04
CA LEU A 269 -26.27 22.36 -7.99
C LEU A 269 -26.37 23.34 -9.17
N GLY A 270 -25.24 23.80 -9.70
CA GLY A 270 -25.21 24.69 -10.87
C GLY A 270 -25.62 24.03 -12.19
N ASP A 271 -25.78 22.70 -12.20
CA ASP A 271 -26.31 21.95 -13.35
C ASP A 271 -27.84 21.77 -13.28
N VAL A 272 -28.47 22.09 -12.16
CA VAL A 272 -29.94 22.07 -12.02
C VAL A 272 -30.54 23.25 -12.79
N GLU A 273 -31.29 22.95 -13.86
CA GLU A 273 -31.88 23.96 -14.71
C GLU A 273 -32.91 24.80 -13.95
N GLY A 274 -32.63 26.09 -13.79
CA GLY A 274 -33.52 27.02 -13.10
C GLY A 274 -33.68 26.72 -11.61
N LEU A 275 -32.61 26.27 -10.94
CA LEU A 275 -32.56 25.96 -9.51
C LEU A 275 -33.32 27.00 -8.67
N ASP A 276 -34.45 26.57 -8.08
CA ASP A 276 -35.31 27.39 -7.23
C ASP A 276 -35.67 26.71 -5.90
N GLU A 277 -35.29 25.44 -5.73
CA GLU A 277 -35.63 24.62 -4.59
C GLU A 277 -34.46 23.71 -4.17
N ILE A 278 -34.14 23.71 -2.87
CA ILE A 278 -33.33 22.68 -2.22
C ILE A 278 -34.06 22.27 -0.93
N VAL A 279 -34.30 20.97 -0.77
CA VAL A 279 -35.00 20.37 0.35
C VAL A 279 -34.17 19.25 0.98
N VAL A 280 -34.39 19.01 2.27
CA VAL A 280 -33.65 18.02 3.07
C VAL A 280 -34.63 17.13 3.83
N GLY A 281 -34.37 15.82 3.84
CA GLY A 281 -35.23 14.80 4.45
C GLY A 281 -36.56 14.57 3.72
N GLN A 282 -36.65 14.98 2.46
CA GLN A 282 -37.77 14.75 1.54
C GLN A 282 -37.33 14.98 0.10
N ASP A 283 -38.13 14.51 -0.85
CA ASP A 283 -38.01 14.86 -2.28
C ASP A 283 -38.72 16.19 -2.60
N CYS A 284 -38.58 16.70 -3.83
CA CYS A 284 -39.24 17.94 -4.27
C CYS A 284 -40.78 17.84 -4.34
N GLU A 285 -41.34 16.63 -4.45
CA GLU A 285 -42.78 16.38 -4.41
C GLU A 285 -43.34 16.36 -2.97
N GLY A 286 -42.46 16.40 -1.96
CA GLY A 286 -42.80 16.41 -0.54
C GLY A 286 -42.93 15.02 0.10
N VAL A 287 -42.54 13.95 -0.59
CA VAL A 287 -42.44 12.59 -0.03
C VAL A 287 -41.31 12.57 0.98
N ARG A 288 -41.65 12.25 2.23
CA ARG A 288 -40.72 12.29 3.36
C ARG A 288 -39.80 11.07 3.36
N LEU A 289 -38.55 11.30 3.77
CA LEU A 289 -37.65 10.24 4.17
C LEU A 289 -38.32 9.36 5.23
N SER A 290 -38.18 8.05 5.11
CA SER A 290 -38.58 7.08 6.15
C SER A 290 -37.58 7.08 7.32
N GLY A 291 -37.39 8.25 7.93
CA GLY A 291 -36.22 8.55 8.75
C GLY A 291 -36.15 10.03 9.07
N GLU A 292 -34.94 10.52 9.29
CA GLU A 292 -34.69 11.94 9.44
C GLU A 292 -33.25 12.29 9.03
N VAL A 293 -33.08 13.52 8.56
CA VAL A 293 -31.79 14.19 8.47
C VAL A 293 -31.74 15.20 9.60
N GLN A 294 -30.83 14.99 10.55
CA GLN A 294 -30.74 15.81 11.76
C GLN A 294 -29.98 17.12 11.50
N ARG A 295 -28.91 17.03 10.70
CA ARG A 295 -28.03 18.14 10.35
C ARG A 295 -27.61 18.01 8.90
N ALA A 296 -27.52 19.15 8.23
CA ALA A 296 -27.04 19.23 6.86
C ALA A 296 -26.24 20.52 6.66
N GLY A 297 -25.15 20.43 5.91
CA GLY A 297 -24.30 21.55 5.52
C GLY A 297 -24.00 21.51 4.03
N LEU A 298 -24.07 22.67 3.37
CA LEU A 298 -23.71 22.83 1.97
C LEU A 298 -22.45 23.69 1.86
N TYR A 299 -21.49 23.23 1.08
CA TYR A 299 -20.18 23.85 0.86
C TYR A 299 -20.05 24.24 -0.61
N ASP A 300 -19.43 25.38 -0.88
CA ASP A 300 -19.10 25.90 -2.20
C ASP A 300 -17.69 25.51 -2.66
N TYR A 301 -17.10 24.50 -2.02
CA TYR A 301 -15.83 23.89 -2.36
C TYR A 301 -15.89 22.39 -2.08
N ALA A 302 -15.01 21.61 -2.72
CA ALA A 302 -14.89 20.18 -2.46
C ALA A 302 -14.12 19.97 -1.15
N LEU A 303 -14.73 19.29 -0.18
CA LEU A 303 -14.07 18.94 1.07
C LEU A 303 -12.97 17.89 0.82
N SER A 304 -11.82 18.07 1.47
CA SER A 304 -10.73 17.08 1.44
C SER A 304 -11.01 15.88 2.36
N ASP A 305 -10.32 14.76 2.14
CA ASP A 305 -10.41 13.57 3.01
C ASP A 305 -10.13 13.90 4.49
N SER A 306 -9.15 14.79 4.75
CA SER A 306 -8.84 15.23 6.13
C SER A 306 -9.94 16.08 6.75
N GLN A 307 -10.53 17.01 5.98
CA GLN A 307 -11.68 17.80 6.44
C GLN A 307 -12.91 16.92 6.69
N ILE A 308 -13.16 15.93 5.82
CA ILE A 308 -14.23 14.96 5.97
C ILE A 308 -13.97 14.14 7.23
N LYS A 309 -12.83 13.48 7.39
CA LYS A 309 -12.50 12.75 8.63
C LYS A 309 -12.65 13.64 9.87
N ARG A 310 -12.32 14.93 9.78
CA ARG A 310 -12.52 15.90 10.89
C ARG A 310 -13.99 16.12 11.21
N LEU A 311 -14.86 16.20 10.21
CA LEU A 311 -16.31 16.33 10.40
C LEU A 311 -16.90 15.15 11.18
N TYR A 312 -16.38 13.94 10.96
CA TYR A 312 -16.84 12.69 11.56
C TYR A 312 -16.11 12.31 12.86
N GLU A 313 -15.03 13.02 13.20
CA GLU A 313 -14.16 12.69 14.34
C GLU A 313 -13.59 11.27 14.27
N VAL A 314 -13.19 10.85 13.06
CA VAL A 314 -12.52 9.55 12.84
C VAL A 314 -11.27 9.49 13.72
N GLU A 315 -11.09 8.40 14.46
CA GLU A 315 -9.88 8.23 15.27
C GLU A 315 -8.63 8.26 14.36
N PRO A 316 -7.67 9.18 14.60
CA PRO A 316 -6.47 9.25 13.78
C PRO A 316 -5.64 7.96 13.87
N ILE A 317 -5.19 7.48 12.72
CA ILE A 317 -4.18 6.43 12.62
C ILE A 317 -2.87 7.09 12.23
N GLU A 318 -1.80 6.77 12.98
CA GLU A 318 -0.46 7.18 12.63
C GLU A 318 0.17 6.17 11.67
N THR A 319 0.89 6.71 10.70
CA THR A 319 1.66 5.96 9.71
C THR A 319 3.12 6.36 9.80
N ASP A 320 4.02 5.40 9.66
CA ASP A 320 5.46 5.59 9.72
C ASP A 320 6.12 5.23 8.40
N ALA A 321 7.01 6.07 7.90
CA ALA A 321 7.89 5.69 6.80
C ALA A 321 8.95 4.71 7.34
N LEU A 322 8.94 3.47 6.85
CA LEU A 322 9.98 2.49 7.23
C LEU A 322 11.13 2.52 6.24
N PHE A 323 10.82 2.68 4.96
CA PHE A 323 11.78 2.75 3.88
C PHE A 323 11.28 3.78 2.87
N ASP A 324 11.82 4.99 2.86
CA ASP A 324 11.46 6.02 1.88
C ASP A 324 12.65 6.36 0.98
N ARG A 325 12.34 7.05 -0.12
CA ARG A 325 13.35 7.57 -1.05
C ARG A 325 14.47 8.28 -0.28
N GLY A 326 15.72 7.97 -0.61
CA GLY A 326 16.91 8.56 0.00
C GLY A 326 17.33 7.94 1.33
N TYR A 327 16.49 7.16 2.00
CA TYR A 327 16.89 6.41 3.19
C TYR A 327 18.02 5.44 2.83
N CYS A 328 19.11 5.46 3.61
CA CYS A 328 20.34 4.71 3.34
C CYS A 328 20.87 4.84 1.89
N GLY A 329 20.66 6.01 1.25
CA GLY A 329 21.20 6.31 -0.08
C GLY A 329 20.45 5.66 -1.26
N SER A 330 19.34 4.97 -1.01
CA SER A 330 18.57 4.31 -2.08
C SER A 330 17.72 5.30 -2.88
N ALA A 331 17.66 5.13 -4.21
CA ALA A 331 16.76 5.92 -5.05
C ALA A 331 15.28 5.60 -4.79
N SER A 332 14.97 4.35 -4.43
CA SER A 332 13.61 3.92 -4.09
C SER A 332 13.61 2.67 -3.19
N TYR A 333 12.46 2.42 -2.56
CA TYR A 333 12.14 1.16 -1.90
C TYR A 333 10.76 0.72 -2.34
N ARG A 334 10.63 -0.54 -2.73
CA ARG A 334 9.35 -1.11 -3.18
C ARG A 334 9.20 -2.51 -2.61
N ILE A 335 8.04 -3.11 -2.87
CA ILE A 335 7.73 -4.51 -2.58
C ILE A 335 7.82 -4.84 -1.08
N PRO A 336 6.75 -4.59 -0.33
CA PRO A 336 6.70 -4.85 1.10
C PRO A 336 6.57 -6.34 1.41
N SER A 337 7.38 -6.82 2.35
CA SER A 337 7.17 -8.10 3.05
C SER A 337 7.07 -7.85 4.55
N LEU A 338 6.07 -8.43 5.23
CA LEU A 338 5.78 -8.14 6.63
C LEU A 338 5.37 -9.42 7.37
N LEU A 339 6.00 -9.71 8.50
CA LEU A 339 5.74 -10.92 9.27
C LEU A 339 5.88 -10.64 10.78
N THR A 340 4.88 -11.05 11.57
CA THR A 340 5.02 -11.13 13.03
C THR A 340 5.49 -12.53 13.39
N LEU A 341 6.61 -12.62 14.09
CA LEU A 341 7.19 -13.88 14.56
C LEU A 341 6.50 -14.37 15.82
N THR A 342 6.61 -15.66 16.12
CA THR A 342 6.14 -16.29 17.37
C THR A 342 6.72 -15.64 18.62
N SER A 343 7.91 -15.03 18.54
CA SER A 343 8.50 -14.26 19.65
C SER A 343 7.83 -12.91 19.91
N GLY A 344 6.98 -12.45 18.98
CA GLY A 344 6.38 -11.12 18.98
C GLY A 344 7.20 -10.05 18.25
N THR A 345 8.39 -10.40 17.74
CA THR A 345 9.15 -9.52 16.85
C THR A 345 8.40 -9.33 15.53
N VAL A 346 8.35 -8.11 15.01
CA VAL A 346 7.79 -7.82 13.68
C VAL A 346 8.95 -7.55 12.71
N LEU A 347 9.01 -8.29 11.62
CA LEU A 347 9.97 -8.10 10.53
C LEU A 347 9.29 -7.38 9.36
N ALA A 348 9.92 -6.32 8.86
CA ALA A 348 9.55 -5.63 7.63
C ALA A 348 10.70 -5.73 6.63
N GLY A 349 10.48 -6.40 5.50
CA GLY A 349 11.39 -6.53 4.37
C GLY A 349 11.03 -5.58 3.22
N ALA A 350 12.04 -5.19 2.46
CA ALA A 350 11.88 -4.31 1.30
C ALA A 350 12.95 -4.57 0.24
N ASP A 351 12.58 -4.33 -1.02
CA ASP A 351 13.53 -4.22 -2.13
C ASP A 351 14.18 -2.84 -2.06
N GLN A 352 15.48 -2.81 -1.78
CA GLN A 352 16.30 -1.61 -1.84
C GLN A 352 16.78 -1.40 -3.27
N ARG A 353 16.11 -0.50 -4.01
CA ARG A 353 16.41 -0.21 -5.42
C ARG A 353 17.35 0.99 -5.51
N VAL A 354 18.65 0.70 -5.62
CA VAL A 354 19.72 1.65 -5.30
C VAL A 354 19.80 2.78 -6.33
N SER A 355 19.90 2.45 -7.63
CA SER A 355 20.14 3.43 -8.68
C SER A 355 18.86 4.10 -9.21
N ASN A 356 17.75 3.36 -9.27
CA ASN A 356 16.47 3.86 -9.78
C ASN A 356 15.30 2.99 -9.25
N ALA A 357 14.06 3.38 -9.53
CA ALA A 357 12.86 2.71 -8.99
C ALA A 357 12.37 1.49 -9.79
N ASN A 358 13.01 1.12 -10.91
CA ASN A 358 12.52 0.07 -11.80
C ASN A 358 12.72 -1.33 -11.21
N ASP A 359 11.95 -2.29 -11.73
CA ASP A 359 12.20 -3.73 -11.49
C ASP A 359 13.53 -4.14 -12.17
N SER A 360 13.98 -5.38 -11.97
CA SER A 360 15.18 -5.90 -12.65
C SER A 360 15.04 -5.85 -14.18
N PRO A 361 16.12 -5.55 -14.94
CA PRO A 361 17.49 -5.36 -14.49
C PRO A 361 17.72 -4.01 -13.79
N ASN A 362 18.33 -4.08 -12.61
CA ASN A 362 18.62 -2.95 -11.73
C ASN A 362 19.52 -3.46 -10.58
N ASP A 363 20.13 -2.57 -9.78
CA ASP A 363 20.85 -2.95 -8.56
C ASP A 363 19.88 -2.98 -7.37
N ILE A 364 19.34 -4.17 -7.12
CA ILE A 364 18.34 -4.38 -6.07
C ILE A 364 18.89 -5.33 -5.00
N ASN A 365 18.89 -4.83 -3.77
CA ASN A 365 19.25 -5.57 -2.57
C ASN A 365 18.00 -5.89 -1.75
N PHE A 366 18.10 -6.89 -0.85
CA PHE A 366 17.05 -7.17 0.12
C PHE A 366 17.46 -6.69 1.50
N VAL A 367 16.64 -5.82 2.11
CA VAL A 367 16.87 -5.27 3.44
C VAL A 367 15.70 -5.57 4.37
N VAL A 368 15.99 -5.69 5.67
CA VAL A 368 14.97 -5.86 6.71
C VAL A 368 15.14 -4.86 7.84
N ARG A 369 14.02 -4.45 8.43
CA ARG A 369 13.92 -3.75 9.71
C ARG A 369 13.13 -4.59 10.69
N ARG A 370 13.46 -4.45 11.97
CA ARG A 370 12.87 -5.24 13.07
C ARG A 370 12.20 -4.32 14.06
N SER A 371 11.04 -4.71 14.56
CA SER A 371 10.37 -4.05 15.68
C SER A 371 10.18 -5.04 16.82
N LEU A 372 10.59 -4.61 18.02
CA LEU A 372 10.50 -5.40 19.26
C LEU A 372 9.32 -4.95 20.14
N ASP A 373 8.49 -4.03 19.65
CA ASP A 373 7.44 -3.36 20.43
C ASP A 373 6.10 -3.24 19.66
N ALA A 374 5.79 -4.26 18.87
CA ALA A 374 4.57 -4.36 18.06
C ALA A 374 4.44 -3.24 17.01
N GLY A 375 5.55 -2.88 16.37
CA GLY A 375 5.62 -1.94 15.26
C GLY A 375 5.64 -0.46 15.69
N ARG A 376 5.90 -0.13 16.96
CA ARG A 376 5.93 1.27 17.43
C ARG A 376 7.26 1.94 17.17
N SER A 377 8.34 1.18 17.23
CA SER A 377 9.68 1.59 16.84
C SER A 377 10.38 0.49 16.08
N TRP A 378 11.35 0.89 15.27
CA TRP A 378 12.05 0.02 14.33
C TRP A 378 13.55 0.23 14.42
N GLU A 379 14.29 -0.86 14.55
CA GLU A 379 15.75 -0.87 14.43
C GLU A 379 16.18 -0.33 13.05
N PRO A 380 17.44 0.12 12.89
CA PRO A 380 17.99 0.46 11.58
C PRO A 380 17.86 -0.69 10.58
N ALA A 381 17.81 -0.37 9.29
CA ALA A 381 17.81 -1.39 8.25
C ALA A 381 19.11 -2.21 8.28
N SER A 382 18.95 -3.51 8.06
CA SER A 382 20.03 -4.48 7.87
C SER A 382 19.91 -5.12 6.49
N THR A 383 21.02 -5.17 5.76
CA THR A 383 21.07 -5.84 4.46
C THR A 383 21.15 -7.35 4.66
N VAL A 384 20.20 -8.08 4.09
CA VAL A 384 20.12 -9.54 4.14
C VAL A 384 20.81 -10.14 2.92
N ILE A 385 20.58 -9.56 1.74
CA ILE A 385 21.22 -9.94 0.49
C ILE A 385 21.75 -8.68 -0.18
N ASP A 386 23.05 -8.68 -0.45
CA ASP A 386 23.77 -7.62 -1.15
C ASP A 386 24.27 -8.17 -2.49
N CYS A 387 23.85 -7.55 -3.59
CA CYS A 387 24.12 -8.00 -4.95
C CYS A 387 25.32 -7.26 -5.56
N PRO A 388 26.23 -7.94 -6.28
CA PRO A 388 27.34 -7.28 -6.96
C PRO A 388 26.91 -6.45 -8.17
N GLY A 389 27.66 -5.39 -8.44
CA GLY A 389 27.50 -4.51 -9.61
C GLY A 389 26.79 -3.20 -9.28
N ILE A 390 26.49 -2.40 -10.31
CA ILE A 390 25.79 -1.11 -10.18
C ILE A 390 24.80 -0.95 -11.34
N GLY A 391 23.62 -0.42 -11.07
CA GLY A 391 22.59 -0.14 -12.07
C GLY A 391 22.13 -1.40 -12.81
N GLU A 392 21.82 -1.27 -14.11
CA GLU A 392 21.32 -2.38 -14.93
C GLU A 392 22.35 -3.52 -15.13
N ASP A 393 23.64 -3.23 -14.92
CA ASP A 393 24.72 -4.20 -15.05
C ASP A 393 24.89 -5.10 -13.81
N ALA A 394 24.23 -4.72 -12.70
CA ALA A 394 24.25 -5.45 -11.43
C ALA A 394 23.33 -6.66 -11.45
N SER A 395 23.69 -7.69 -10.69
CA SER A 395 22.69 -8.68 -10.31
C SER A 395 21.68 -8.06 -9.33
N SER A 396 20.54 -8.72 -9.17
CA SER A 396 19.49 -8.24 -8.27
C SER A 396 18.79 -9.36 -7.54
N VAL A 397 18.25 -9.02 -6.38
CA VAL A 397 17.15 -9.76 -5.77
C VAL A 397 15.90 -8.88 -5.68
N ILE A 398 14.72 -9.46 -5.86
CA ILE A 398 13.45 -8.72 -5.93
C ILE A 398 12.29 -9.61 -5.43
N ASP A 399 11.20 -9.00 -4.98
CA ASP A 399 9.93 -9.67 -4.67
C ASP A 399 9.93 -10.62 -3.46
N SER A 400 10.48 -10.19 -2.33
CA SER A 400 10.57 -11.01 -1.10
C SER A 400 9.23 -11.56 -0.56
N CYS A 401 9.25 -12.82 -0.10
CA CYS A 401 8.12 -13.47 0.59
C CYS A 401 8.59 -14.24 1.84
N MET A 402 8.22 -13.75 3.03
CA MET A 402 8.64 -14.33 4.32
C MET A 402 7.62 -15.31 4.89
N VAL A 403 8.09 -16.38 5.53
CA VAL A 403 7.26 -17.33 6.31
C VAL A 403 8.07 -17.86 7.50
N GLN A 404 7.42 -18.06 8.65
CA GLN A 404 8.06 -18.68 9.81
C GLN A 404 7.54 -20.09 10.02
N ASP A 405 8.44 -21.01 10.34
CA ASP A 405 8.08 -22.31 10.89
C ASP A 405 7.76 -22.20 12.38
N PRO A 406 6.51 -22.44 12.81
CA PRO A 406 6.11 -22.30 14.20
C PRO A 406 6.75 -23.33 15.13
N HIS A 407 7.26 -24.46 14.62
CA HIS A 407 7.86 -25.52 15.44
C HIS A 407 9.33 -25.27 15.77
N THR A 408 10.08 -24.75 14.80
CA THR A 408 11.52 -24.50 14.95
C THR A 408 11.82 -23.03 15.29
N GLY A 409 10.89 -22.12 14.98
CA GLY A 409 11.10 -20.67 15.06
C GLY A 409 11.86 -20.10 13.86
N ARG A 410 12.36 -20.94 12.95
CA ARG A 410 13.12 -20.53 11.77
C ARG A 410 12.26 -19.67 10.86
N VAL A 411 12.80 -18.51 10.48
CA VAL A 411 12.21 -17.63 9.47
C VAL A 411 12.86 -17.93 8.13
N HIS A 412 12.05 -18.13 7.10
CA HIS A 412 12.49 -18.29 5.72
C HIS A 412 12.06 -17.05 4.92
N VAL A 413 12.94 -16.55 4.06
CA VAL A 413 12.60 -15.62 2.98
C VAL A 413 12.87 -16.31 1.65
N LEU A 414 11.84 -16.45 0.83
CA LEU A 414 11.99 -16.80 -0.58
C LEU A 414 12.03 -15.49 -1.37
N ILE A 415 12.87 -15.44 -2.40
CA ILE A 415 13.10 -14.21 -3.17
C ILE A 415 13.62 -14.54 -4.56
N ASP A 416 13.27 -13.71 -5.54
CA ASP A 416 13.74 -13.86 -6.91
C ASP A 416 15.14 -13.28 -7.04
N HIS A 417 16.00 -13.94 -7.81
CA HIS A 417 17.34 -13.48 -8.14
C HIS A 417 17.55 -13.48 -9.66
N PHE A 418 18.16 -12.41 -10.17
CA PHE A 418 18.49 -12.25 -11.58
C PHE A 418 19.97 -11.87 -11.75
N PRO A 419 20.71 -12.52 -12.67
CA PRO A 419 22.02 -12.04 -13.11
C PRO A 419 21.93 -10.65 -13.75
N GLY A 420 23.06 -9.96 -13.88
CA GLY A 420 23.13 -8.63 -14.44
C GLY A 420 22.58 -8.52 -15.85
N GLY A 421 21.86 -7.43 -16.12
CA GLY A 421 21.14 -7.20 -17.37
C GLY A 421 19.88 -8.05 -17.54
N ILE A 422 19.54 -8.92 -16.58
CA ILE A 422 18.37 -9.81 -16.65
C ILE A 422 17.26 -9.32 -15.73
N GLY A 423 16.04 -9.46 -16.22
CA GLY A 423 14.80 -9.34 -15.48
C GLY A 423 13.77 -10.32 -16.03
N GLN A 424 12.53 -10.24 -15.55
CA GLN A 424 11.46 -11.15 -15.99
C GLN A 424 11.27 -11.21 -17.53
N PRO A 425 11.26 -10.10 -18.29
CA PRO A 425 10.93 -10.14 -19.73
C PRO A 425 11.98 -10.82 -20.61
N ASN A 426 13.25 -10.83 -20.21
CA ASN A 426 14.36 -11.33 -21.02
C ASN A 426 15.00 -12.63 -20.50
N CYS A 427 14.40 -13.26 -19.49
CA CYS A 427 14.79 -14.60 -19.04
C CYS A 427 14.70 -15.65 -20.16
N TRP A 428 15.65 -16.58 -20.21
CA TRP A 428 15.61 -17.78 -21.03
C TRP A 428 14.83 -18.90 -20.33
N ALA A 429 14.18 -19.77 -21.12
CA ALA A 429 13.65 -21.03 -20.64
C ALA A 429 14.80 -21.92 -20.18
N SER A 430 14.97 -22.02 -18.86
CA SER A 430 16.02 -22.82 -18.23
C SER A 430 15.79 -22.88 -16.73
N THR A 431 16.24 -23.96 -16.11
CA THR A 431 16.42 -24.04 -14.66
C THR A 431 17.66 -23.27 -14.20
N GLY A 432 18.66 -23.08 -15.08
CA GLY A 432 20.00 -22.62 -14.68
C GLY A 432 20.87 -23.73 -14.06
N PHE A 433 20.41 -24.98 -14.05
CA PHE A 433 21.09 -26.13 -13.46
C PHE A 433 21.03 -27.36 -14.39
N ASP A 434 22.01 -28.24 -14.26
CA ASP A 434 21.96 -29.56 -14.92
C ASP A 434 21.05 -30.54 -14.16
N GLU A 435 20.88 -31.74 -14.71
CA GLU A 435 20.04 -32.81 -14.11
C GLU A 435 20.54 -33.29 -12.73
N GLN A 436 21.77 -32.95 -12.35
CA GLN A 436 22.39 -33.29 -11.06
C GLN A 436 22.28 -32.13 -10.06
N GLY A 437 21.67 -31.01 -10.44
CA GLY A 437 21.54 -29.82 -9.60
C GLY A 437 22.81 -28.98 -9.52
N ARG A 438 23.76 -29.15 -10.45
CA ARG A 438 24.96 -28.30 -10.55
C ARG A 438 24.67 -27.05 -11.36
N ARG A 439 25.17 -25.90 -10.92
CA ARG A 439 24.94 -24.60 -11.57
C ARG A 439 25.51 -24.62 -12.99
N LEU A 440 24.70 -24.24 -13.98
CA LEU A 440 25.13 -24.05 -15.36
C LEU A 440 25.71 -22.65 -15.54
N LEU A 441 26.81 -22.57 -16.29
CA LEU A 441 27.41 -21.33 -16.76
C LEU A 441 27.50 -21.32 -18.28
N ARG A 442 27.76 -20.14 -18.83
CA ARG A 442 28.06 -19.93 -20.24
C ARG A 442 29.27 -19.02 -20.42
N ASP A 443 30.04 -19.24 -21.49
CA ASP A 443 30.99 -18.23 -21.97
C ASP A 443 30.31 -17.25 -22.94
N LEU A 444 31.10 -16.32 -23.48
CA LEU A 444 30.64 -15.28 -24.41
C LEU A 444 30.20 -15.83 -25.78
N ASP A 445 30.60 -17.05 -26.13
CA ASP A 445 30.19 -17.78 -27.34
C ASP A 445 29.03 -18.77 -27.04
N ASP A 446 28.43 -18.64 -25.86
CA ASP A 446 27.35 -19.49 -25.32
C ASP A 446 27.71 -20.97 -25.11
N ALA A 447 28.99 -21.34 -25.09
CA ALA A 447 29.41 -22.67 -24.70
C ALA A 447 29.09 -22.91 -23.21
N ARG A 448 28.63 -24.11 -22.87
CA ARG A 448 28.09 -24.42 -21.53
C ARG A 448 29.09 -25.16 -20.64
N TYR A 449 29.05 -24.80 -19.37
CA TYR A 449 29.89 -25.37 -18.32
C TYR A 449 29.04 -25.65 -17.07
N VAL A 450 29.58 -26.43 -16.14
CA VAL A 450 28.98 -26.72 -14.84
C VAL A 450 29.97 -26.39 -13.73
N VAL A 451 29.44 -25.89 -12.61
CA VAL A 451 30.21 -25.63 -11.39
C VAL A 451 30.03 -26.81 -10.43
N ASP A 452 31.13 -27.44 -10.05
CA ASP A 452 31.14 -28.48 -9.04
C ASP A 452 31.10 -27.86 -7.62
N PRO A 453 30.70 -28.62 -6.57
CA PRO A 453 30.50 -28.06 -5.23
C PRO A 453 31.72 -27.41 -4.57
N ASP A 454 32.94 -27.72 -5.04
CA ASP A 454 34.17 -27.12 -4.57
C ASP A 454 34.58 -25.86 -5.36
N GLY A 455 33.74 -25.41 -6.29
CA GLY A 455 33.95 -24.26 -7.17
C GLY A 455 34.72 -24.57 -8.46
N ALA A 456 35.19 -25.81 -8.68
CA ALA A 456 35.82 -26.17 -9.94
C ALA A 456 34.81 -26.13 -11.11
N VAL A 457 35.24 -25.68 -12.27
CA VAL A 457 34.38 -25.62 -13.47
C VAL A 457 34.78 -26.72 -14.43
N THR A 458 33.81 -27.50 -14.89
CA THR A 458 34.00 -28.53 -15.92
C THR A 458 33.11 -28.25 -17.13
N THR A 459 33.52 -28.74 -18.31
CA THR A 459 32.61 -28.79 -19.47
C THR A 459 31.43 -29.73 -19.18
N ILE A 460 30.31 -29.60 -19.91
CA ILE A 460 29.18 -30.55 -19.78
C ILE A 460 29.61 -32.03 -19.91
N GLY A 461 30.64 -32.32 -20.70
CA GLY A 461 31.20 -33.67 -20.86
C GLY A 461 32.11 -34.15 -19.72
N GLY A 462 32.24 -33.38 -18.63
CA GLY A 462 33.03 -33.75 -17.44
C GLY A 462 34.54 -33.55 -17.57
N ARG A 463 35.01 -32.76 -18.55
CA ARG A 463 36.43 -32.36 -18.65
C ARG A 463 36.73 -31.14 -17.79
N ASP A 464 37.81 -31.20 -17.03
CA ASP A 464 38.37 -30.09 -16.26
C ASP A 464 38.67 -28.88 -17.15
N THR A 465 38.49 -27.69 -16.58
CA THR A 465 38.85 -26.41 -17.20
C THR A 465 39.81 -25.63 -16.31
N GLU A 466 40.35 -24.54 -16.85
CA GLU A 466 41.17 -23.58 -16.12
C GLU A 466 40.38 -22.69 -15.14
N PHE A 467 39.05 -22.82 -15.12
CA PHE A 467 38.16 -21.93 -14.39
C PHE A 467 37.80 -22.45 -13.00
N ARG A 468 37.62 -21.51 -12.07
CA ARG A 468 37.06 -21.73 -10.73
C ARG A 468 36.14 -20.57 -10.38
N VAL A 469 35.00 -20.87 -9.76
CA VAL A 469 34.07 -19.88 -9.22
C VAL A 469 34.22 -19.82 -7.70
N MET A 470 34.31 -18.61 -7.17
CA MET A 470 34.35 -18.33 -5.74
C MET A 470 32.93 -18.11 -5.19
N ASP A 471 32.78 -18.18 -3.87
CA ASP A 471 31.50 -18.01 -3.17
C ASP A 471 30.74 -16.70 -3.49
N ASP A 472 31.45 -15.64 -3.88
CA ASP A 472 30.89 -14.32 -4.22
C ASP A 472 30.62 -14.16 -5.74
N GLY A 473 30.71 -15.24 -6.49
CA GLY A 473 30.53 -15.25 -7.94
C GLY A 473 31.78 -14.91 -8.75
N THR A 474 32.89 -14.53 -8.10
CA THR A 474 34.14 -14.21 -8.81
C THR A 474 34.65 -15.41 -9.59
N VAL A 475 34.99 -15.21 -10.85
CA VAL A 475 35.60 -16.21 -11.72
C VAL A 475 37.10 -16.04 -11.69
N LEU A 476 37.82 -17.14 -11.47
CA LEU A 476 39.27 -17.21 -11.62
C LEU A 476 39.62 -18.06 -12.83
N ARG A 477 40.58 -17.61 -13.62
CA ARG A 477 41.23 -18.35 -14.72
C ARG A 477 42.70 -18.54 -14.40
N ASP A 478 43.14 -19.79 -14.24
CA ASP A 478 44.51 -20.12 -13.79
C ASP A 478 44.92 -19.35 -12.52
N GLY A 479 43.96 -19.13 -11.62
CA GLY A 479 44.16 -18.39 -10.36
C GLY A 479 44.14 -16.86 -10.46
N ASN A 480 43.91 -16.29 -11.64
CA ASN A 480 43.80 -14.84 -11.84
C ASN A 480 42.32 -14.43 -12.03
N PRO A 481 41.88 -13.25 -11.55
CA PRO A 481 40.52 -12.76 -11.78
C PRO A 481 40.14 -12.74 -13.27
N ALA A 482 38.93 -13.20 -13.57
CA ALA A 482 38.40 -13.37 -14.92
C ALA A 482 36.90 -13.09 -14.99
N GLY A 483 36.44 -12.06 -14.28
CA GLY A 483 35.04 -11.66 -14.21
C GLY A 483 34.29 -12.10 -12.97
N ASN A 484 32.97 -11.92 -12.99
CA ASN A 484 32.03 -12.44 -12.01
C ASN A 484 30.81 -12.99 -12.76
N ILE A 485 30.33 -14.18 -12.39
CA ILE A 485 29.24 -14.86 -13.10
C ILE A 485 27.91 -14.12 -13.01
N GLU A 486 27.73 -13.25 -12.02
CA GLU A 486 26.47 -12.57 -11.75
C GLU A 486 26.36 -11.20 -12.42
N LEU A 487 27.42 -10.68 -13.04
CA LEU A 487 27.39 -9.38 -13.73
C LEU A 487 26.88 -9.49 -15.16
N ALA A 488 26.41 -8.37 -15.72
CA ALA A 488 25.96 -8.31 -17.11
C ALA A 488 27.14 -8.49 -18.09
N PRO A 489 26.88 -9.04 -19.30
CA PRO A 489 27.87 -9.05 -20.38
C PRO A 489 28.44 -7.65 -20.64
N GLY A 490 29.76 -7.51 -20.56
CA GLY A 490 30.49 -6.25 -20.79
C GLY A 490 30.67 -5.37 -19.55
N ALA A 491 30.09 -5.74 -18.41
CA ALA A 491 30.24 -5.00 -17.15
C ALA A 491 31.65 -5.15 -16.56
N ASP A 492 32.25 -6.33 -16.71
CA ASP A 492 33.64 -6.60 -16.34
C ASP A 492 34.48 -6.84 -17.62
N PRO A 493 35.52 -6.03 -17.90
CA PRO A 493 36.38 -6.22 -19.07
C PRO A 493 37.18 -7.53 -19.06
N ALA A 494 37.27 -8.22 -17.91
CA ALA A 494 37.94 -9.50 -17.76
C ALA A 494 36.96 -10.70 -17.81
N GLU A 495 35.67 -10.47 -18.11
CA GLU A 495 34.65 -11.51 -18.10
C GLU A 495 35.00 -12.73 -18.96
N SER A 496 34.62 -13.91 -18.46
CA SER A 496 34.91 -15.17 -19.14
C SER A 496 33.78 -16.18 -19.02
N LEU A 497 33.13 -16.25 -17.85
CA LEU A 497 31.96 -17.07 -17.59
C LEU A 497 30.87 -16.22 -16.94
N LEU A 498 29.63 -16.49 -17.34
CA LEU A 498 28.41 -15.82 -16.90
C LEU A 498 27.36 -16.86 -16.50
N ALA A 499 26.47 -16.49 -15.59
CA ALA A 499 25.29 -17.30 -15.28
C ALA A 499 24.36 -17.45 -16.49
N ILE A 500 23.56 -18.51 -16.50
CA ILE A 500 22.47 -18.63 -17.48
C ILE A 500 21.48 -17.48 -17.23
N PRO A 501 21.09 -16.70 -18.26
CA PRO A 501 20.25 -15.52 -18.12
C PRO A 501 18.78 -15.93 -17.91
N THR A 502 18.48 -16.40 -16.72
CA THR A 502 17.14 -16.84 -16.29
C THR A 502 16.92 -16.39 -14.85
N SER A 503 15.69 -16.50 -14.34
CA SER A 503 15.39 -16.27 -12.92
C SER A 503 15.86 -17.44 -12.06
N TYR A 504 16.36 -17.10 -10.88
CA TYR A 504 16.75 -18.04 -9.83
C TYR A 504 15.87 -17.76 -8.62
N LEU A 505 15.00 -18.69 -8.25
CA LEU A 505 14.28 -18.60 -7.00
C LEU A 505 15.22 -19.01 -5.88
N GLN A 506 15.47 -18.12 -4.92
CA GLN A 506 16.37 -18.34 -3.79
C GLN A 506 15.63 -18.39 -2.46
N ILE A 507 16.29 -18.97 -1.46
CA ILE A 507 15.83 -18.96 -0.07
C ILE A 507 16.99 -18.66 0.88
N ALA A 508 16.76 -17.77 1.83
CA ALA A 508 17.63 -17.55 2.98
C ALA A 508 16.82 -17.74 4.27
N HIS A 509 17.47 -18.05 5.38
CA HIS A 509 16.79 -18.24 6.65
C HIS A 509 17.49 -17.56 7.82
N SER A 510 16.72 -17.29 8.87
CA SER A 510 17.21 -16.81 10.17
C SER A 510 16.73 -17.74 11.28
N ASP A 511 17.66 -18.10 12.17
CA ASP A 511 17.42 -18.93 13.36
C ASP A 511 17.43 -18.11 14.66
N ASP A 512 17.50 -16.78 14.57
CA ASP A 512 17.68 -15.85 15.68
C ASP A 512 16.78 -14.61 15.60
N ASP A 513 15.52 -14.80 15.18
CA ASP A 513 14.51 -13.75 15.07
C ASP A 513 14.89 -12.59 14.11
N GLY A 514 15.49 -12.95 12.98
CA GLY A 514 15.84 -12.02 11.91
C GLY A 514 17.07 -11.16 12.19
N VAL A 515 17.88 -11.49 13.21
CA VAL A 515 19.12 -10.76 13.55
C VAL A 515 20.22 -11.09 12.55
N THR A 516 20.41 -12.37 12.26
CA THR A 516 21.35 -12.86 11.25
C THR A 516 20.65 -13.79 10.27
N TRP A 517 21.21 -13.87 9.06
CA TRP A 517 20.65 -14.64 7.96
C TRP A 517 21.70 -15.54 7.32
N SER A 518 21.27 -16.71 6.86
CA SER A 518 22.10 -17.63 6.08
C SER A 518 22.47 -17.01 4.73
N LYS A 519 23.50 -17.57 4.07
CA LYS A 519 23.67 -17.33 2.64
C LYS A 519 22.44 -17.85 1.87
N PRO A 520 22.02 -17.20 0.77
CA PRO A 520 20.96 -17.72 -0.10
C PRO A 520 21.33 -19.07 -0.70
N ARG A 521 20.33 -19.94 -0.87
CA ARG A 521 20.44 -21.18 -1.67
C ARG A 521 19.39 -21.20 -2.76
N ASP A 522 19.73 -21.77 -3.92
CA ASP A 522 18.79 -21.87 -5.05
C ASP A 522 17.75 -22.99 -4.83
N LEU A 523 16.49 -22.71 -5.21
CA LEU A 523 15.36 -23.63 -5.23
C LEU A 523 15.01 -24.14 -6.63
N ASN A 524 15.58 -23.56 -7.68
CA ASN A 524 15.33 -23.98 -9.07
C ASN A 524 15.50 -25.49 -9.30
N PRO A 525 16.54 -26.18 -8.78
CA PRO A 525 16.67 -27.63 -8.96
C PRO A 525 15.49 -28.46 -8.42
N GLN A 526 14.74 -27.91 -7.45
CA GLN A 526 13.58 -28.57 -6.84
C GLN A 526 12.25 -28.17 -7.51
N LEU A 527 12.14 -26.90 -7.93
CA LEU A 527 10.85 -26.31 -8.30
C LEU A 527 10.72 -25.90 -9.77
N LYS A 528 11.79 -25.38 -10.37
CA LYS A 528 11.72 -24.78 -11.72
C LYS A 528 11.82 -25.84 -12.80
N GLN A 529 10.96 -25.75 -13.81
CA GLN A 529 10.98 -26.66 -14.96
C GLN A 529 11.79 -26.06 -16.13
N PRO A 530 12.44 -26.88 -16.99
CA PRO A 530 13.28 -26.36 -18.08
C PRO A 530 12.56 -25.45 -19.09
N TRP A 531 11.24 -25.60 -19.25
CA TRP A 531 10.43 -24.78 -20.15
C TRP A 531 9.99 -23.44 -19.55
N MET A 532 10.18 -23.24 -18.23
CA MET A 532 9.82 -21.99 -17.56
C MET A 532 10.89 -20.93 -17.84
N ARG A 533 10.49 -19.76 -18.34
CA ARG A 533 11.39 -18.59 -18.43
C ARG A 533 11.51 -17.95 -17.05
N PHE A 534 10.39 -17.79 -16.37
CA PHE A 534 10.29 -17.23 -15.04
C PHE A 534 9.59 -18.20 -14.08
N LEU A 535 10.13 -18.36 -12.87
CA LEU A 535 9.44 -18.85 -11.68
C LEU A 535 9.92 -18.00 -10.53
N GLY A 536 8.99 -17.35 -9.83
CA GLY A 536 9.33 -16.44 -8.75
C GLY A 536 8.23 -16.29 -7.71
N THR A 537 8.53 -15.53 -6.67
CA THR A 537 7.67 -15.30 -5.52
C THR A 537 6.52 -14.37 -5.84
N CYS A 538 5.35 -14.65 -5.27
CA CYS A 538 4.34 -13.61 -5.08
C CYS A 538 4.74 -12.82 -3.83
N PRO A 539 5.08 -11.52 -3.94
CA PRO A 539 5.65 -10.79 -2.83
C PRO A 539 4.65 -10.60 -1.69
N GLY A 540 5.17 -10.55 -0.46
CA GLY A 540 4.39 -10.42 0.76
C GLY A 540 4.79 -11.45 1.80
N ASN A 541 3.86 -12.30 2.21
CA ASN A 541 4.09 -13.31 3.25
C ASN A 541 3.46 -14.66 2.87
N GLY A 542 4.16 -15.74 3.19
CA GLY A 542 3.61 -17.09 3.21
C GLY A 542 2.84 -17.37 4.50
N ILE A 543 2.39 -18.61 4.64
CA ILE A 543 1.68 -19.10 5.84
C ILE A 543 2.25 -20.44 6.30
N ALA A 544 2.19 -20.69 7.60
CA ALA A 544 2.25 -22.05 8.15
C ALA A 544 0.81 -22.52 8.40
N LEU A 545 0.46 -23.71 7.90
CA LEU A 545 -0.89 -24.25 8.07
C LEU A 545 -1.16 -24.56 9.55
N ARG A 546 -2.36 -24.22 10.03
CA ARG A 546 -2.75 -24.40 11.43
C ARG A 546 -3.71 -25.57 11.61
N ASN A 547 -4.46 -25.93 10.57
CA ASN A 547 -5.56 -26.87 10.65
C ASN A 547 -5.33 -28.12 9.79
N GLY A 548 -6.01 -29.20 10.16
CA GLY A 548 -6.03 -30.44 9.37
C GLY A 548 -4.74 -31.27 9.46
N PRO A 549 -4.61 -32.30 8.61
CA PRO A 549 -3.52 -33.29 8.69
C PRO A 549 -2.14 -32.74 8.30
N HIS A 550 -2.09 -31.55 7.70
CA HIS A 550 -0.85 -30.89 7.25
C HIS A 550 -0.52 -29.66 8.11
N ALA A 551 -1.06 -29.55 9.33
CA ALA A 551 -0.67 -28.48 10.26
C ALA A 551 0.87 -28.46 10.44
N GLY A 552 1.47 -27.28 10.33
CA GLY A 552 2.93 -27.07 10.29
C GLY A 552 3.54 -26.98 8.90
N ARG A 553 2.85 -27.41 7.84
CA ARG A 553 3.31 -27.22 6.46
C ARG A 553 3.51 -25.73 6.17
N LEU A 554 4.67 -25.39 5.61
CA LEU A 554 4.94 -24.05 5.08
C LEU A 554 4.36 -23.95 3.68
N VAL A 555 3.69 -22.83 3.37
CA VAL A 555 3.11 -22.55 2.05
C VAL A 555 3.48 -21.14 1.63
N VAL A 556 4.11 -21.00 0.45
CA VAL A 556 4.57 -19.72 -0.11
C VAL A 556 3.97 -19.55 -1.50
N PRO A 557 3.24 -18.46 -1.78
CA PRO A 557 2.66 -18.22 -3.10
C PRO A 557 3.77 -17.89 -4.12
N LEU A 558 3.71 -18.52 -5.30
CA LEU A 558 4.63 -18.33 -6.41
C LEU A 558 3.86 -18.10 -7.71
N TYR A 559 4.53 -17.62 -8.75
CA TYR A 559 3.99 -17.56 -10.09
C TYR A 559 5.07 -17.80 -11.15
N PHE A 560 4.67 -18.27 -12.33
CA PHE A 560 5.59 -18.63 -13.41
C PHE A 560 4.98 -18.38 -14.78
N ASN A 561 5.82 -18.37 -15.82
CA ASN A 561 5.39 -18.33 -17.22
C ASN A 561 6.07 -19.42 -18.06
N ASN A 562 5.75 -19.44 -19.35
CA ASN A 562 6.29 -20.39 -20.31
C ASN A 562 7.07 -19.73 -21.45
N ASP A 563 7.71 -20.56 -22.27
CA ASP A 563 8.54 -20.12 -23.39
C ASP A 563 7.74 -19.64 -24.61
N GLN A 564 6.47 -20.04 -24.74
CA GLN A 564 5.63 -19.67 -25.88
C GLN A 564 5.13 -18.23 -25.79
N ASN A 565 4.77 -17.77 -24.59
CA ASN A 565 4.48 -16.37 -24.29
C ASN A 565 4.85 -16.06 -22.84
N TRP A 566 5.84 -15.19 -22.64
CA TRP A 566 6.28 -14.82 -21.29
C TRP A 566 5.23 -14.01 -20.51
N LEU A 567 4.22 -13.43 -21.16
CA LEU A 567 3.09 -12.76 -20.51
C LEU A 567 1.97 -13.73 -20.08
N ALA A 568 2.00 -14.98 -20.58
CA ALA A 568 1.09 -16.04 -20.17
C ALA A 568 1.54 -16.63 -18.82
N MET A 569 0.95 -16.14 -17.74
CA MET A 569 1.38 -16.40 -16.37
C MET A 569 0.42 -17.32 -15.62
N CYS A 570 0.97 -18.07 -14.69
CA CYS A 570 0.27 -18.98 -13.79
C CYS A 570 0.64 -18.67 -12.34
N ALA A 571 -0.37 -18.48 -11.50
CA ALA A 571 -0.20 -18.49 -10.05
C ALA A 571 -0.13 -19.93 -9.51
N THR A 572 0.60 -20.14 -8.43
CA THR A 572 0.68 -21.41 -7.70
C THR A 572 1.18 -21.16 -6.27
N VAL A 573 1.52 -22.23 -5.55
CA VAL A 573 2.24 -22.19 -4.27
C VAL A 573 3.40 -23.18 -4.31
N ALA A 574 4.48 -22.90 -3.60
CA ALA A 574 5.41 -23.92 -3.13
C ALA A 574 5.09 -24.28 -1.68
N TYR A 575 5.36 -25.52 -1.29
CA TYR A 575 5.17 -25.99 0.08
C TYR A 575 6.28 -26.90 0.58
N SER A 576 6.47 -26.92 1.90
CA SER A 576 7.46 -27.76 2.60
C SER A 576 6.84 -28.39 3.85
N ASP A 577 7.09 -29.69 4.03
CA ASP A 577 6.65 -30.48 5.18
C ASP A 577 7.80 -30.84 6.13
N ASP A 578 9.02 -30.37 5.85
CA ASP A 578 10.26 -30.73 6.55
C ASP A 578 11.02 -29.50 7.02
N HIS A 579 10.30 -28.53 7.56
CA HIS A 579 10.85 -27.30 8.16
C HIS A 579 11.60 -26.39 7.17
N GLY A 580 11.29 -26.51 5.87
CA GLY A 580 11.88 -25.71 4.80
C GLY A 580 13.16 -26.30 4.21
N GLU A 581 13.47 -27.58 4.46
CA GLU A 581 14.64 -28.26 3.87
C GLU A 581 14.38 -28.61 2.40
N THR A 582 13.25 -29.25 2.10
CA THR A 582 12.80 -29.55 0.73
C THR A 582 11.47 -28.88 0.41
N TRP A 583 11.29 -28.53 -0.87
CA TRP A 583 10.13 -27.81 -1.38
C TRP A 583 9.52 -28.52 -2.57
N GLN A 584 8.19 -28.47 -2.66
CA GLN A 584 7.40 -29.02 -3.75
C GLN A 584 6.54 -27.91 -4.37
N LEU A 585 6.36 -27.96 -5.70
CA LEU A 585 5.51 -27.03 -6.42
C LEU A 585 4.08 -27.57 -6.50
N GLY A 586 3.10 -26.79 -6.07
CA GLY A 586 1.68 -27.06 -6.30
C GLY A 586 1.30 -26.93 -7.77
N ARG A 587 0.17 -27.51 -8.15
CA ARG A 587 -0.40 -27.27 -9.48
C ARG A 587 -0.92 -25.84 -9.57
N SER A 588 -0.99 -25.30 -10.80
CA SER A 588 -1.60 -23.99 -11.04
C SER A 588 -3.13 -24.12 -11.16
N PRO A 589 -3.93 -23.14 -10.71
CA PRO A 589 -5.36 -23.06 -11.06
C PRO A 589 -5.63 -22.95 -12.58
N ASN A 590 -4.63 -22.64 -13.39
CA ASN A 590 -4.73 -22.70 -14.85
C ASN A 590 -4.60 -24.12 -15.40
N GLU A 591 -3.97 -25.06 -14.68
CA GLU A 591 -3.81 -26.43 -15.16
C GLU A 591 -5.17 -27.10 -15.29
N GLY A 592 -5.52 -27.50 -16.52
CA GLY A 592 -6.79 -28.16 -16.78
C GLY A 592 -8.00 -27.21 -16.86
N ARG A 593 -7.77 -25.89 -16.74
CA ARG A 593 -8.84 -24.89 -16.79
C ARG A 593 -9.49 -24.89 -18.17
N GLN A 594 -10.83 -25.00 -18.19
CA GLN A 594 -11.59 -24.98 -19.43
C GLN A 594 -11.83 -23.55 -19.92
N THR A 595 -11.50 -23.28 -21.18
CA THR A 595 -11.78 -22.03 -21.91
C THR A 595 -12.52 -22.34 -23.22
N PRO A 596 -13.02 -21.33 -23.96
CA PRO A 596 -13.61 -21.56 -25.28
C PRO A 596 -12.65 -22.23 -26.29
N GLU A 597 -11.34 -22.06 -26.12
CA GLU A 597 -10.29 -22.59 -26.99
C GLU A 597 -9.85 -24.02 -26.61
N GLY A 598 -10.26 -24.50 -25.43
CA GLY A 598 -9.95 -25.82 -24.92
C GLY A 598 -9.44 -25.80 -23.47
N GLU A 599 -8.78 -26.88 -23.09
CA GLU A 599 -8.13 -26.99 -21.78
C GLU A 599 -6.79 -26.25 -21.80
N LEU A 600 -6.53 -25.42 -20.79
CA LEU A 600 -5.24 -24.74 -20.65
C LEU A 600 -4.16 -25.70 -20.15
N ASP A 601 -3.05 -25.71 -20.86
CA ASP A 601 -1.78 -26.30 -20.45
C ASP A 601 -0.81 -25.16 -20.06
N PRO A 602 -0.38 -25.07 -18.79
CA PRO A 602 0.55 -24.04 -18.32
C PRO A 602 1.84 -23.93 -19.13
N GLN A 603 2.30 -25.03 -19.75
CA GLN A 603 3.52 -25.06 -20.55
C GLN A 603 3.36 -24.40 -21.94
N THR A 604 2.14 -24.31 -22.47
CA THR A 604 1.93 -23.99 -23.90
C THR A 604 0.89 -22.91 -24.18
N PHE A 605 0.03 -22.55 -23.23
CA PHE A 605 -0.97 -21.51 -23.48
C PHE A 605 -0.34 -20.12 -23.65
N VAL A 606 -0.95 -19.30 -24.51
CA VAL A 606 -0.44 -17.97 -24.90
C VAL A 606 -1.43 -16.82 -24.71
N ASP A 607 -2.71 -17.12 -24.46
CA ASP A 607 -3.75 -16.09 -24.28
C ASP A 607 -3.71 -15.52 -22.86
N GLU A 608 -3.27 -14.27 -22.77
CA GLU A 608 -3.06 -13.50 -21.54
C GLU A 608 -4.35 -13.20 -20.77
N THR A 609 -5.51 -13.29 -21.44
CA THR A 609 -6.83 -13.12 -20.79
C THR A 609 -7.03 -14.11 -19.63
N TRP A 610 -6.36 -15.26 -19.71
CA TRP A 610 -6.43 -16.33 -18.72
C TRP A 610 -5.28 -16.32 -17.71
N SER A 611 -4.33 -15.40 -17.83
CA SER A 611 -3.18 -15.33 -16.94
C SER A 611 -3.57 -15.02 -15.49
N LEU A 612 -2.85 -15.67 -14.57
CA LEU A 612 -2.88 -15.42 -13.13
C LEU A 612 -1.46 -15.07 -12.68
N HIS A 613 -1.31 -14.02 -11.87
CA HIS A 613 -0.01 -13.44 -11.52
C HIS A 613 0.21 -13.55 -10.01
N GLU A 614 0.78 -12.50 -9.41
CA GLU A 614 0.98 -12.37 -7.98
C GLU A 614 -0.29 -12.69 -7.19
N ALA A 615 -0.11 -13.44 -6.11
CA ALA A 615 -1.20 -13.98 -5.34
C ALA A 615 -0.92 -13.95 -3.83
N ALA A 616 -1.99 -13.89 -3.06
CA ALA A 616 -1.96 -14.06 -1.62
C ALA A 616 -2.66 -15.36 -1.23
N VAL A 617 -2.01 -16.16 -0.38
CA VAL A 617 -2.57 -17.40 0.17
C VAL A 617 -3.02 -17.19 1.61
N VAL A 618 -4.19 -17.69 1.96
CA VAL A 618 -4.69 -17.69 3.34
C VAL A 618 -5.39 -19.01 3.65
N GLU A 619 -5.25 -19.48 4.88
CA GLU A 619 -5.94 -20.66 5.36
C GLU A 619 -7.23 -20.27 6.08
N ARG A 620 -8.36 -20.79 5.61
CA ARG A 620 -9.66 -20.66 6.25
C ARG A 620 -9.75 -21.57 7.48
N ARG A 621 -10.61 -21.26 8.45
CA ARG A 621 -10.72 -22.03 9.71
C ARG A 621 -11.06 -23.53 9.50
N ASP A 622 -11.69 -23.88 8.38
CA ASP A 622 -11.99 -25.25 7.99
C ASP A 622 -10.82 -26.00 7.32
N GLY A 623 -9.64 -25.38 7.23
CA GLY A 623 -8.42 -25.94 6.62
C GLY A 623 -8.34 -25.81 5.10
N VAL A 624 -9.34 -25.19 4.46
CA VAL A 624 -9.30 -24.89 3.03
C VAL A 624 -8.39 -23.70 2.77
N LEU A 625 -7.52 -23.80 1.77
CA LEU A 625 -6.69 -22.66 1.36
C LEU A 625 -7.41 -21.85 0.29
N LEU A 626 -7.36 -20.53 0.42
CA LEU A 626 -7.80 -19.58 -0.60
C LEU A 626 -6.57 -18.95 -1.25
N LEU A 627 -6.57 -18.87 -2.57
CA LEU A 627 -5.59 -18.12 -3.35
C LEU A 627 -6.28 -16.95 -4.03
N PHE A 628 -5.95 -15.73 -3.60
CA PHE A 628 -6.43 -14.48 -4.21
C PHE A 628 -5.39 -13.98 -5.21
N MET A 629 -5.77 -13.79 -6.47
CA MET A 629 -4.83 -13.65 -7.58
C MET A 629 -5.08 -12.39 -8.40
N ARG A 630 -4.00 -11.62 -8.60
CA ARG A 630 -3.90 -10.59 -9.63
C ARG A 630 -4.09 -11.19 -11.01
N ASN A 631 -4.83 -10.51 -11.87
CA ASN A 631 -5.13 -10.97 -13.23
C ASN A 631 -5.48 -9.80 -14.16
N GLN A 632 -5.56 -10.07 -15.47
CA GLN A 632 -6.00 -9.09 -16.49
C GLN A 632 -7.37 -9.42 -17.09
N HIS A 633 -8.14 -10.30 -16.44
CA HIS A 633 -9.40 -10.72 -17.01
C HIS A 633 -10.34 -9.51 -17.16
N PRO A 634 -11.08 -9.35 -18.28
CA PRO A 634 -11.96 -8.20 -18.54
C PRO A 634 -13.07 -7.94 -17.52
N ARG A 635 -13.21 -8.80 -16.51
CA ARG A 635 -14.16 -8.60 -15.41
C ARG A 635 -13.67 -7.60 -14.38
N GLY A 636 -12.37 -7.25 -14.38
CA GLY A 636 -11.76 -6.27 -13.47
C GLY A 636 -11.93 -6.63 -12.00
N ARG A 637 -11.77 -7.93 -11.68
CA ARG A 637 -12.04 -8.49 -10.34
C ARG A 637 -10.94 -9.46 -9.95
N VAL A 638 -10.67 -9.55 -8.65
CA VAL A 638 -9.71 -10.50 -8.10
C VAL A 638 -10.19 -11.92 -8.40
N ALA A 639 -9.31 -12.74 -8.95
CA ALA A 639 -9.57 -14.16 -9.18
C ALA A 639 -9.31 -14.93 -7.88
N VAL A 640 -10.18 -15.87 -7.55
CA VAL A 640 -10.07 -16.69 -6.33
C VAL A 640 -10.23 -18.15 -6.69
N SER A 641 -9.35 -18.99 -6.15
CA SER A 641 -9.49 -20.45 -6.18
C SER A 641 -9.30 -21.04 -4.78
N GLU A 642 -9.88 -22.22 -4.56
CA GLU A 642 -9.80 -22.95 -3.30
C GLU A 642 -8.98 -24.24 -3.47
N SER A 643 -8.18 -24.60 -2.47
CA SER A 643 -7.50 -25.90 -2.37
C SER A 643 -8.00 -26.66 -1.14
N HIS A 644 -8.36 -27.92 -1.36
CA HIS A 644 -8.85 -28.85 -0.32
C HIS A 644 -7.82 -29.92 0.06
N ASP A 645 -6.60 -29.83 -0.47
CA ASP A 645 -5.51 -30.78 -0.28
C ASP A 645 -4.21 -30.06 0.11
N ALA A 646 -4.34 -28.98 0.88
CA ALA A 646 -3.24 -28.21 1.46
C ALA A 646 -2.26 -27.67 0.40
N GLY A 647 -2.80 -27.11 -0.69
CA GLY A 647 -2.06 -26.38 -1.71
C GLY A 647 -1.55 -27.22 -2.88
N GLN A 648 -1.88 -28.52 -2.94
CA GLN A 648 -1.39 -29.40 -4.00
C GLN A 648 -2.16 -29.20 -5.32
N THR A 649 -3.49 -29.08 -5.23
CA THR A 649 -4.36 -28.81 -6.37
C THR A 649 -5.38 -27.72 -6.06
N TRP A 650 -5.93 -27.10 -7.11
CA TRP A 650 -6.83 -25.95 -7.01
C TRP A 650 -8.12 -26.19 -7.79
N GLY A 651 -9.22 -25.71 -7.23
CA GLY A 651 -10.55 -25.80 -7.83
C GLY A 651 -10.83 -24.74 -8.90
N ALA A 652 -12.10 -24.63 -9.26
CA ALA A 652 -12.56 -23.67 -10.24
C ALA A 652 -12.35 -22.22 -9.78
N ILE A 653 -11.95 -21.36 -10.73
CA ILE A 653 -11.73 -19.94 -10.46
C ILE A 653 -13.06 -19.19 -10.45
N ARG A 654 -13.27 -18.40 -9.41
CA ARG A 654 -14.33 -17.39 -9.33
C ARG A 654 -13.73 -15.98 -9.36
N PHE A 655 -14.49 -15.03 -9.88
CA PHE A 655 -14.14 -13.60 -9.82
C PHE A 655 -14.99 -12.93 -8.76
N ASP A 656 -14.37 -12.49 -7.67
CA ASP A 656 -15.08 -11.93 -6.52
C ASP A 656 -15.73 -10.58 -6.90
N LYS A 657 -17.01 -10.40 -6.55
CA LYS A 657 -17.77 -9.21 -6.99
C LYS A 657 -17.43 -7.96 -6.17
N GLU A 658 -16.90 -8.14 -4.96
CA GLU A 658 -16.63 -7.06 -4.00
C GLU A 658 -15.16 -6.64 -3.99
N LEU A 659 -14.31 -7.35 -4.76
CA LEU A 659 -12.87 -7.12 -4.87
C LEU A 659 -12.49 -6.67 -6.30
N PRO A 660 -12.41 -5.35 -6.56
CA PRO A 660 -11.88 -4.82 -7.82
C PRO A 660 -10.44 -5.28 -8.06
N GLU A 661 -10.07 -5.50 -9.31
CA GLU A 661 -8.68 -5.77 -9.73
C GLU A 661 -8.23 -4.68 -10.71
N ILE A 662 -7.08 -4.07 -10.43
CA ILE A 662 -6.52 -2.94 -11.19
C ILE A 662 -5.07 -3.17 -11.60
N TRP A 663 -4.66 -4.43 -11.71
CA TRP A 663 -3.29 -4.84 -12.02
C TRP A 663 -2.30 -4.52 -10.89
N CYS A 664 -2.61 -4.97 -9.68
CA CYS A 664 -1.77 -4.74 -8.50
C CYS A 664 -1.79 -5.94 -7.54
N GLN A 665 -0.69 -6.15 -6.80
CA GLN A 665 -0.56 -7.26 -5.86
C GLN A 665 -1.66 -7.18 -4.76
N PRO A 666 -2.40 -8.28 -4.51
CA PRO A 666 -3.28 -8.38 -3.36
C PRO A 666 -2.53 -8.89 -2.13
N ASN A 667 -3.04 -8.61 -0.92
CA ASN A 667 -2.60 -9.29 0.31
C ASN A 667 -3.79 -9.74 1.16
N ALA A 668 -3.67 -10.89 1.81
CA ALA A 668 -4.69 -11.44 2.70
C ALA A 668 -4.07 -12.15 3.90
N ILE A 669 -4.71 -12.01 5.06
CA ILE A 669 -4.32 -12.71 6.30
C ILE A 669 -5.55 -13.20 7.06
N SER A 670 -5.40 -14.29 7.82
CA SER A 670 -6.40 -14.65 8.84
C SER A 670 -6.18 -13.82 10.10
N LEU A 671 -7.27 -13.46 10.76
CA LEU A 671 -7.22 -12.88 12.10
C LEU A 671 -7.67 -13.89 13.17
N PRO A 672 -7.15 -13.78 14.39
CA PRO A 672 -7.79 -14.36 15.56
C PRO A 672 -9.27 -13.93 15.65
N SER A 673 -10.15 -14.91 15.93
CA SER A 673 -11.59 -14.72 15.97
C SER A 673 -12.22 -15.45 17.17
N THR A 674 -13.43 -15.04 17.54
CA THR A 674 -14.23 -15.73 18.55
C THR A 674 -14.80 -17.03 17.99
N GLU A 675 -15.39 -17.86 18.87
CA GLU A 675 -16.12 -19.04 18.43
C GLU A 675 -17.28 -18.66 17.50
N GLY A 676 -17.42 -19.38 16.38
CA GLY A 676 -18.45 -19.12 15.36
C GLY A 676 -18.10 -18.08 14.30
N GLU A 677 -16.99 -17.35 14.43
CA GLU A 677 -16.48 -16.42 13.40
C GLU A 677 -15.24 -16.98 12.71
N ASP A 678 -15.09 -16.66 11.42
CA ASP A 678 -13.92 -17.00 10.60
C ASP A 678 -13.43 -15.74 9.89
N ARG A 679 -12.39 -15.11 10.45
CA ARG A 679 -11.98 -13.77 10.05
C ARG A 679 -10.85 -13.80 9.04
N ILE A 680 -11.09 -13.21 7.88
CA ILE A 680 -10.08 -12.94 6.86
C ILE A 680 -10.08 -11.46 6.55
N VAL A 681 -8.90 -10.86 6.51
CA VAL A 681 -8.70 -9.49 6.02
C VAL A 681 -8.06 -9.55 4.66
N PHE A 682 -8.55 -8.72 3.74
CA PHE A 682 -8.01 -8.56 2.40
C PHE A 682 -7.74 -7.09 2.11
N ALA A 683 -6.58 -6.79 1.56
CA ALA A 683 -6.17 -5.45 1.17
C ALA A 683 -5.71 -5.43 -0.29
N ASN A 684 -6.16 -4.41 -1.01
CA ASN A 684 -5.69 -4.14 -2.36
C ASN A 684 -5.85 -2.66 -2.73
N ALA A 685 -5.01 -2.19 -3.66
CA ALA A 685 -5.33 -1.03 -4.47
C ALA A 685 -6.59 -1.32 -5.29
N SER A 686 -7.63 -0.52 -5.12
CA SER A 686 -8.99 -0.84 -5.59
C SER A 686 -9.47 0.03 -6.74
N LEU A 687 -8.69 1.03 -7.16
CA LEU A 687 -9.09 1.92 -8.25
C LEU A 687 -7.90 2.34 -9.12
N MET A 688 -8.08 2.20 -10.43
CA MET A 688 -7.19 2.82 -11.42
C MET A 688 -7.61 4.28 -11.57
N LEU A 689 -6.88 5.16 -10.88
CA LEU A 689 -6.87 6.60 -11.12
C LEU A 689 -5.98 6.85 -12.37
N PRO A 690 -5.50 8.08 -12.68
CA PRO A 690 -4.39 8.23 -13.62
C PRO A 690 -3.12 7.43 -13.26
N PHE A 691 -3.12 6.82 -12.06
CA PHE A 691 -2.14 5.91 -11.47
C PHE A 691 -2.88 4.83 -10.66
N ARG A 692 -2.18 3.82 -10.15
CA ARG A 692 -2.78 2.83 -9.24
C ARG A 692 -3.00 3.43 -7.86
N GLY A 693 -4.20 3.30 -7.32
CA GLY A 693 -4.49 3.90 -6.03
C GLY A 693 -5.72 3.36 -5.33
N CYS A 694 -6.18 4.13 -4.36
CA CYS A 694 -7.29 3.79 -3.47
C CYS A 694 -7.03 2.47 -2.72
N GLY A 695 -6.19 2.53 -1.69
CA GLY A 695 -5.95 1.39 -0.80
C GLY A 695 -7.18 1.10 0.06
N VAL A 696 -7.78 -0.06 -0.12
CA VAL A 696 -8.99 -0.48 0.62
C VAL A 696 -8.71 -1.78 1.36
N ILE A 697 -9.15 -1.83 2.61
CA ILE A 697 -9.05 -3.01 3.46
C ILE A 697 -10.46 -3.49 3.77
N ARG A 698 -10.67 -4.80 3.64
CA ARG A 698 -11.96 -5.47 3.82
C ARG A 698 -11.84 -6.58 4.85
N LEU A 699 -12.86 -6.69 5.70
CA LEU A 699 -12.97 -7.73 6.72
C LEU A 699 -14.15 -8.66 6.42
N SER A 700 -13.84 -9.93 6.21
CA SER A 700 -14.79 -11.03 6.17
C SER A 700 -14.93 -11.65 7.57
N LEU A 701 -16.16 -12.05 7.92
CA LEU A 701 -16.45 -12.81 9.15
C LEU A 701 -16.85 -14.27 8.87
N ASP A 702 -16.87 -14.67 7.60
CA ASP A 702 -17.35 -15.98 7.11
C ASP A 702 -16.32 -16.69 6.22
N GLY A 703 -15.02 -16.43 6.47
CA GLY A 703 -13.93 -17.11 5.81
C GLY A 703 -13.76 -16.73 4.34
N GLY A 704 -13.91 -15.44 4.02
CA GLY A 704 -13.68 -14.90 2.67
C GLY A 704 -14.81 -15.15 1.67
N ARG A 705 -16.03 -15.45 2.16
CA ARG A 705 -17.22 -15.66 1.32
C ARG A 705 -17.97 -14.34 1.06
N THR A 706 -18.03 -13.47 2.07
CA THR A 706 -18.56 -12.10 1.97
C THR A 706 -17.69 -11.11 2.74
N TRP A 707 -17.76 -9.83 2.36
CA TRP A 707 -16.96 -8.76 2.96
C TRP A 707 -17.84 -7.80 3.76
N LYS A 708 -18.07 -8.13 5.04
CA LYS A 708 -19.00 -7.38 5.89
C LYS A 708 -18.59 -5.91 6.10
N TYR A 709 -17.29 -5.65 6.20
CA TYR A 709 -16.76 -4.30 6.35
C TYR A 709 -15.74 -3.99 5.27
N SER A 710 -15.79 -2.76 4.76
CA SER A 710 -14.88 -2.21 3.76
C SER A 710 -14.55 -0.77 4.14
N ARG A 711 -13.26 -0.42 4.13
CA ARG A 711 -12.78 0.91 4.53
C ARG A 711 -11.59 1.31 3.68
N THR A 712 -11.62 2.52 3.15
CA THR A 712 -10.50 3.13 2.44
C THR A 712 -9.44 3.61 3.45
N LEU A 713 -8.24 3.05 3.37
CA LEU A 713 -7.08 3.48 4.16
C LEU A 713 -6.46 4.75 3.57
N ASN A 714 -6.11 4.71 2.27
CA ASN A 714 -5.57 5.85 1.54
C ASN A 714 -6.33 6.06 0.22
N PRO A 715 -7.01 7.20 0.00
CA PRO A 715 -7.70 7.47 -1.25
C PRO A 715 -6.78 7.81 -2.43
N GLY A 716 -5.51 8.16 -2.16
CA GLY A 716 -4.52 8.54 -3.17
C GLY A 716 -3.72 7.36 -3.72
N HIS A 717 -2.41 7.57 -3.88
CA HIS A 717 -1.47 6.54 -4.33
C HIS A 717 -1.35 5.42 -3.30
N HIS A 718 -1.62 4.20 -3.75
CA HIS A 718 -1.53 3.00 -2.93
C HIS A 718 -1.36 1.83 -3.86
N VAL A 719 -0.27 1.09 -3.75
CA VAL A 719 0.02 -0.03 -4.65
C VAL A 719 0.17 -1.33 -3.88
N TYR A 720 1.39 -1.88 -3.79
CA TYR A 720 1.68 -3.14 -3.13
C TYR A 720 1.48 -3.00 -1.63
N GLN A 721 1.11 -4.11 -0.97
CA GLN A 721 0.95 -4.16 0.47
C GLN A 721 1.28 -5.54 1.06
N CYS A 722 1.61 -5.54 2.35
CA CYS A 722 1.72 -6.75 3.13
C CYS A 722 1.21 -6.50 4.56
N MET A 723 0.39 -7.41 5.07
CA MET A 723 -0.21 -7.32 6.41
C MET A 723 0.29 -8.42 7.33
N CYS A 724 0.25 -8.14 8.63
CA CYS A 724 0.42 -9.14 9.68
C CYS A 724 -0.50 -8.84 10.87
N VAL A 725 -0.70 -9.83 11.73
CA VAL A 725 -1.33 -9.63 13.04
C VAL A 725 -0.24 -9.21 14.02
N LEU A 726 -0.38 -8.03 14.63
CA LEU A 726 0.59 -7.53 15.60
C LEU A 726 0.39 -8.18 16.98
N PRO A 727 1.42 -8.22 17.84
CA PRO A 727 1.32 -8.79 19.19
C PRO A 727 0.24 -8.15 20.08
N ASP A 728 -0.18 -6.90 19.79
CA ASP A 728 -1.24 -6.21 20.50
C ASP A 728 -2.64 -6.41 19.87
N GLY A 729 -2.79 -7.35 18.93
CA GLY A 729 -4.04 -7.71 18.27
C GLY A 729 -4.47 -6.75 17.15
N ARG A 730 -3.67 -5.72 16.86
CA ARG A 730 -3.89 -4.81 15.72
C ARG A 730 -3.46 -5.47 14.41
N ILE A 731 -3.94 -4.92 13.30
CA ILE A 731 -3.42 -5.24 11.97
C ILE A 731 -2.26 -4.29 11.70
N GLY A 732 -1.07 -4.85 11.45
CA GLY A 732 0.03 -4.11 10.87
C GLY A 732 -0.07 -4.18 9.35
N ILE A 733 0.01 -3.04 8.67
CA ILE A 733 0.05 -3.00 7.20
C ILE A 733 1.24 -2.17 6.76
N LEU A 734 2.12 -2.78 5.96
CA LEU A 734 3.18 -2.10 5.22
C LEU A 734 2.71 -1.92 3.79
N TRP A 735 2.60 -0.68 3.32
CA TRP A 735 2.03 -0.35 2.03
C TRP A 735 2.91 0.64 1.27
N GLU A 736 2.84 0.55 -0.05
CA GLU A 736 3.69 1.30 -0.95
C GLU A 736 2.98 2.55 -1.50
N ASN A 737 3.63 3.70 -1.40
CA ASN A 737 3.25 4.92 -2.11
C ASN A 737 4.15 5.07 -3.35
N GLU A 738 3.90 4.21 -4.33
CA GLU A 738 4.65 4.06 -5.58
C GLU A 738 6.17 4.23 -5.36
N CYS A 739 6.83 5.18 -6.03
CA CYS A 739 8.28 5.39 -5.94
C CYS A 739 8.74 6.12 -4.67
N GLN A 740 7.83 6.62 -3.82
CA GLN A 740 8.19 7.38 -2.62
C GLN A 740 8.64 6.46 -1.47
N GLY A 741 8.16 5.22 -1.40
CA GLY A 741 8.59 4.24 -0.41
C GLY A 741 7.50 3.37 0.20
N LEU A 742 7.84 2.73 1.33
CA LEU A 742 7.02 1.82 2.11
C LEU A 742 6.68 2.41 3.49
N TYR A 743 5.40 2.40 3.79
CA TYR A 743 4.79 3.07 4.93
C TYR A 743 4.00 2.08 5.78
N PHE A 744 4.17 2.14 7.10
CA PHE A 744 3.60 1.21 8.04
C PHE A 744 2.50 1.87 8.87
N SER A 745 1.31 1.27 8.87
CA SER A 745 0.16 1.71 9.66
C SER A 745 -0.29 0.61 10.63
N ARG A 746 -0.77 1.00 11.82
CA ARG A 746 -1.23 0.09 12.88
C ARG A 746 -2.73 0.24 13.12
N LEU A 747 -3.53 -0.63 12.53
CA LEU A 747 -4.99 -0.52 12.51
C LEU A 747 -5.64 -1.30 13.66
N PRO A 748 -6.39 -0.65 14.57
CA PRO A 748 -7.22 -1.37 15.53
C PRO A 748 -8.45 -1.98 14.81
N LEU A 749 -9.00 -3.08 15.31
CA LEU A 749 -10.21 -3.66 14.72
C LEU A 749 -11.44 -2.74 14.83
N SER A 750 -11.46 -1.85 15.83
CA SER A 750 -12.49 -0.79 15.95
C SER A 750 -12.53 0.16 14.76
N TRP A 751 -11.47 0.21 13.95
CA TRP A 751 -11.46 0.96 12.70
C TRP A 751 -12.52 0.46 11.69
N PHE A 752 -12.83 -0.83 11.71
CA PHE A 752 -13.98 -1.36 10.96
C PHE A 752 -15.29 -1.07 11.69
N SER A 753 -15.37 -1.48 12.95
CA SER A 753 -16.55 -1.28 13.80
C SER A 753 -16.23 -1.60 15.26
N ASP A 754 -16.78 -0.80 16.18
CA ASP A 754 -16.61 -1.00 17.64
C ASP A 754 -17.16 -2.34 18.16
N VAL A 755 -17.98 -3.05 17.38
CA VAL A 755 -18.53 -4.36 17.76
C VAL A 755 -17.61 -5.52 17.39
N VAL A 756 -16.53 -5.28 16.63
CA VAL A 756 -15.57 -6.33 16.27
C VAL A 756 -14.55 -6.46 17.41
N GLU A 757 -14.71 -7.53 18.20
CA GLU A 757 -13.86 -7.78 19.37
C GLU A 757 -12.42 -8.14 18.97
N THR A 758 -11.44 -7.56 19.66
CA THR A 758 -10.03 -7.96 19.53
C THR A 758 -9.77 -9.21 20.37
N VAL A 759 -9.20 -10.24 19.75
CA VAL A 759 -8.78 -11.48 20.42
C VAL A 759 -7.26 -11.45 20.55
N ASP A 760 -6.72 -11.68 21.75
CA ASP A 760 -5.27 -11.78 21.96
C ASP A 760 -4.74 -12.98 21.15
N PRO A 761 -3.82 -12.76 20.19
CA PRO A 761 -3.27 -13.84 19.36
C PRO A 761 -2.69 -14.99 20.20
N ARG A 762 -2.05 -14.69 21.33
CA ARG A 762 -1.41 -15.70 22.20
C ARG A 762 -2.44 -16.57 22.91
N GLN A 763 -3.59 -16.01 23.29
CA GLN A 763 -4.67 -16.77 23.92
C GLN A 763 -5.38 -17.69 22.91
N ALA A 764 -5.45 -17.27 21.64
CA ALA A 764 -6.04 -18.09 20.58
C ALA A 764 -5.19 -19.35 20.27
N GLU A 765 -3.86 -19.22 20.27
CA GLU A 765 -2.94 -20.35 20.06
C GLU A 765 -2.94 -21.36 21.22
N GLU A 766 -3.01 -20.88 22.47
CA GLU A 766 -3.15 -21.75 23.66
C GLU A 766 -4.46 -22.54 23.66
N GLN A 767 -5.57 -21.96 23.16
CA GLN A 767 -6.85 -22.66 23.06
C GLN A 767 -6.87 -23.69 21.92
N ALA A 768 -6.23 -23.39 20.78
CA ALA A 768 -6.16 -24.30 19.64
C ALA A 768 -5.26 -25.51 19.88
N SER A 769 -4.22 -25.39 20.71
CA SER A 769 -3.32 -26.50 21.07
C SER A 769 -3.91 -27.49 22.09
N LEU A 770 -5.07 -27.16 22.69
CA LEU A 770 -5.79 -27.98 23.68
C LEU A 770 -7.01 -28.72 23.10
N SER A 771 -7.41 -28.41 21.86
CA SER A 771 -8.55 -29.01 21.13
C SER A 771 -8.07 -29.97 20.06
#